data_AF-A0A6P6W1E7-F1
#
_entry.id   AF-A0A6P6W1E7-F1
#
_cell.length_a   1.000
_cell.length_b   1.000
_cell.length_c   1.000
_cell.angle_alpha   90.00
_cell.angle_beta   90.00
_cell.angle_gamma   90.00
#
_symmetry.space_group_name_H-M   'P 1'
#
loop_
_entity.id
_entity.type
_entity.pdbx_description
1 polymer ?
#
loop_
_entity_poly.entity_id
_entity_poly.type
_entity_poly.pdbx_seq_one_letter_code
_entity_poly.pdbx_strand_id
1 'polypeptide(L)'
;MVKVAEQEVIQAENCFDEDPSVQHQICLSERRARLIQTQANEDSFWRQKARIRWLADGDKNSKFFHATVAERRSKSVIHRIKSSGGDWLCSEEDIGREAVSFFQGLFSDQSGTNNFHGLDVIPKVVTERDNEELERFPSLEEVKEVVFSMDADSAEDVFAAVCRFFGGAELPKSITATSIVLVPKVSSPQDFSQFRPISLCSFVNKIISKLLARRLAKLLPGIISPNQSGFVQGRQMADNFLLAQELISGIQRPCRGGNVVLKLDMAKAYDRVSWPFLMQVLRRFGFGERWIDMIWRLVSNVWFSVIINGSPKGFFKSTRGLRQGDPISPALFVVGAEVLSRSLNALLGLRAFVPFKVPRGCPPITHLAYADDVIIFCSGLKASLQVILRTLDAYCSISGQQVNYHKSCFLVDRKLPLARKRAIARVTGFQERSFPIKYLGCPLYVGRAKLYFFSELCNLVSRRVLSWSGRLLSSGGKLVLIKSVLSSIPIHIMAASMVPKGVVRQLEQIFSSFLWGNSDFGPRFHWIKWAALTKPVEEGGAGLRSLQSIFDAFSLKLWWSFRCNTSLWASFMHAKYLSDRLPCQADVVRGQSGIWRRLVGVKSLADSHVRWVLGNGAVDFWHENWMGSGPLCDKVEIFGTHSVANFVDQGRWNISMLRHWLPPAIVSSILGISPPVSQRPDEMVWDLTESGVFSIASAYQLVRQPAIRSAFSAAIWHTLLPSKVSFFMLRLVAARLPVLETLRRFAVHGPSRCSCCEAPAEETLDHIFCNGDLPKRVWNSFTSGVGGRSCVSTVRHALAHLWRARDLRVFEGKGISSHLIHLRVVGELRDILSSHFPCLAGHRLSWEELIGLASRCRRASTVRWVKWRTSPILLPKLNVDGCSRGNPGTSGGGGILRDTAGCFVFAFSCFSGDVTSLHSELRAMLYGVKLCVQRGIIPIHVESDSLLLVRMVRGELRVPWFLRREFEELIAFRHHLHAVTHCFREVNRVADRLSNVGADSGSDRVYETLALLPLLVRGDCQMDAWGMPIVRRV
;
A
#
# COMPACT_ATOMS: atom_id res chain seq x y z
N MET A 1 19.19 -22.81 -26.47
CA MET A 1 17.81 -22.82 -26.98
C MET A 1 17.49 -21.56 -27.78
N VAL A 2 17.44 -20.35 -27.18
CA VAL A 2 17.10 -19.11 -27.94
C VAL A 2 18.07 -18.83 -29.10
N LYS A 3 19.40 -18.90 -28.88
CA LYS A 3 20.40 -18.71 -29.97
C LYS A 3 20.24 -19.69 -31.15
N VAL A 4 19.79 -20.91 -30.86
CA VAL A 4 19.55 -21.93 -31.89
C VAL A 4 18.29 -21.58 -32.67
N ALA A 5 17.21 -21.15 -32.00
CA ALA A 5 16.01 -20.66 -32.65
C ALA A 5 16.25 -19.35 -33.45
N GLU A 6 17.14 -18.46 -33.00
CA GLU A 6 17.56 -17.26 -33.74
C GLU A 6 18.32 -17.65 -35.02
N GLN A 7 19.24 -18.61 -34.95
CA GLN A 7 19.96 -19.12 -36.12
C GLN A 7 19.03 -19.83 -37.11
N GLU A 8 18.06 -20.62 -36.62
CA GLU A 8 17.03 -21.26 -37.45
C GLU A 8 16.14 -20.21 -38.16
N VAL A 9 15.83 -19.08 -37.51
CA VAL A 9 15.10 -17.97 -38.14
C VAL A 9 15.96 -17.30 -39.21
N ILE A 10 17.23 -16.98 -38.93
CA ILE A 10 18.13 -16.35 -39.91
C ILE A 10 18.32 -17.24 -41.14
N GLN A 11 18.48 -18.55 -40.95
CA GLN A 11 18.57 -19.51 -42.05
C GLN A 11 17.27 -19.54 -42.88
N ALA A 12 16.11 -19.54 -42.22
CA ALA A 12 14.83 -19.50 -42.91
C ALA A 12 14.54 -18.13 -43.57
N GLU A 13 15.13 -17.03 -43.07
CA GLU A 13 15.09 -15.71 -43.71
C GLU A 13 15.91 -15.72 -45.00
N ASN A 14 17.13 -16.25 -44.95
CA ASN A 14 17.98 -16.36 -46.14
C ASN A 14 17.35 -17.26 -47.21
N CYS A 15 16.78 -18.41 -46.85
CA CYS A 15 16.09 -19.28 -47.81
C CYS A 15 14.85 -18.62 -48.43
N PHE A 16 14.15 -17.77 -47.68
CA PHE A 16 13.01 -17.01 -48.21
C PHE A 16 13.44 -15.84 -49.11
N ASP A 17 14.57 -15.20 -48.81
CA ASP A 17 15.14 -14.13 -49.64
C ASP A 17 15.70 -14.68 -50.96
N GLU A 18 16.20 -15.93 -50.98
CA GLU A 18 16.67 -16.63 -52.18
C GLU A 18 15.52 -17.18 -53.04
N ASP A 19 14.48 -17.75 -52.43
CA ASP A 19 13.28 -18.25 -53.11
C ASP A 19 12.00 -17.95 -52.30
N PRO A 20 11.21 -16.92 -52.67
CA PRO A 20 10.02 -16.49 -51.95
C PRO A 20 8.81 -17.40 -52.21
N SER A 21 9.00 -18.71 -52.15
CA SER A 21 7.95 -19.71 -52.27
C SER A 21 7.08 -19.80 -51.02
N VAL A 22 5.84 -20.26 -51.20
CA VAL A 22 4.87 -20.43 -50.10
C VAL A 22 5.42 -21.38 -49.02
N GLN A 23 6.20 -22.41 -49.41
CA GLN A 23 6.82 -23.34 -48.47
C GLN A 23 7.92 -22.69 -47.62
N HIS A 24 8.81 -21.89 -48.20
CA HIS A 24 9.83 -21.16 -47.43
C HIS A 24 9.20 -20.09 -46.53
N GLN A 25 8.10 -19.47 -46.96
CA GLN A 25 7.33 -18.54 -46.14
C GLN A 25 6.68 -19.18 -44.91
N ILE A 26 6.15 -20.41 -45.05
CA ILE A 26 5.59 -21.20 -43.94
C ILE A 26 6.72 -21.58 -42.98
N CYS A 27 7.84 -22.12 -43.50
CA CYS A 27 9.00 -22.49 -42.70
C CYS A 27 9.52 -21.29 -41.86
N LEU A 28 9.71 -20.12 -42.47
CA LEU A 28 10.12 -18.90 -41.76
C LEU A 28 9.13 -18.49 -40.67
N SER A 29 7.83 -18.64 -40.93
CA SER A 29 6.79 -18.28 -39.97
C SER A 29 6.76 -19.24 -38.78
N GLU A 30 6.95 -20.54 -39.00
CA GLU A 30 7.09 -21.55 -37.95
C GLU A 30 8.33 -21.31 -37.08
N ARG A 31 9.49 -21.03 -37.69
CA ARG A 31 10.72 -20.72 -36.95
C ARG A 31 10.58 -19.45 -36.11
N ARG A 32 9.91 -18.41 -36.62
CA ARG A 32 9.59 -17.19 -35.86
C ARG A 32 8.63 -17.45 -34.70
N ALA A 33 7.58 -18.24 -34.91
CA ALA A 33 6.65 -18.63 -33.84
C ALA A 33 7.36 -19.41 -32.73
N ARG A 34 8.23 -20.35 -33.10
CA ARG A 34 9.08 -21.11 -32.17
C ARG A 34 10.04 -20.19 -31.41
N LEU A 35 10.63 -19.19 -32.07
CA LEU A 35 11.48 -18.19 -31.42
C LEU A 35 10.69 -17.39 -30.37
N ILE A 36 9.48 -16.91 -30.72
CA ILE A 36 8.62 -16.15 -29.80
C ILE A 36 8.25 -16.99 -28.57
N GLN A 37 7.82 -18.24 -28.77
CA GLN A 37 7.48 -19.15 -27.66
C GLN A 37 8.70 -19.44 -26.79
N THR A 38 9.87 -19.67 -27.41
CA THR A 38 11.12 -19.92 -26.68
C THR A 38 11.55 -18.69 -25.88
N GLN A 39 11.44 -17.49 -26.45
CA GLN A 39 11.70 -16.22 -25.77
C GLN A 39 10.72 -15.98 -24.62
N ALA A 40 9.43 -16.28 -24.79
CA ALA A 40 8.43 -16.14 -23.73
C ALA A 40 8.69 -17.09 -22.55
N ASN A 41 9.08 -18.34 -22.84
CA ASN A 41 9.47 -19.31 -21.82
C ASN A 41 10.76 -18.90 -21.11
N GLU A 42 11.74 -18.41 -21.87
CA GLU A 42 12.99 -17.91 -21.31
C GLU A 42 12.75 -16.68 -20.43
N ASP A 43 11.90 -15.76 -20.88
CA ASP A 43 11.48 -14.58 -20.14
C ASP A 43 10.77 -14.96 -18.85
N SER A 44 9.85 -15.93 -18.88
CA SER A 44 9.17 -16.44 -17.69
C SER A 44 10.16 -17.06 -16.69
N PHE A 45 11.07 -17.89 -17.18
CA PHE A 45 12.11 -18.53 -16.37
C PHE A 45 13.07 -17.51 -15.73
N TRP A 46 13.58 -16.55 -16.52
CA TRP A 46 14.46 -15.50 -16.02
C TRP A 46 13.73 -14.49 -15.15
N ARG A 47 12.45 -14.22 -15.40
CA ARG A 47 11.58 -13.41 -14.53
C ARG A 47 11.48 -14.05 -13.15
N GLN A 48 11.23 -15.35 -13.07
CA GLN A 48 11.15 -16.08 -11.82
C GLN A 48 12.51 -16.09 -11.08
N LYS A 49 13.60 -16.38 -11.79
CA LYS A 49 14.97 -16.39 -11.21
C LYS A 49 15.48 -15.01 -10.80
N ALA A 50 15.16 -13.96 -11.57
CA ALA A 50 15.59 -12.59 -11.27
C ALA A 50 14.84 -12.02 -10.06
N ARG A 51 13.67 -12.56 -9.68
CA ARG A 51 12.80 -12.02 -8.61
C ARG A 51 12.55 -10.50 -8.77
N ILE A 52 12.52 -10.01 -10.01
CA ILE A 52 12.30 -8.61 -10.36
C ILE A 52 10.87 -8.47 -10.89
N ARG A 53 10.00 -7.81 -10.11
CA ARG A 53 8.57 -7.66 -10.44
C ARG A 53 8.26 -6.56 -11.46
N TRP A 54 9.20 -5.66 -11.77
CA TRP A 54 8.96 -4.46 -12.63
C TRP A 54 9.11 -4.70 -14.14
N LEU A 55 9.41 -5.94 -14.56
CA LEU A 55 9.59 -6.32 -15.96
C LEU A 55 8.37 -6.05 -16.87
N ALA A 56 7.17 -5.87 -16.29
CA ALA A 56 5.96 -5.54 -17.05
C ALA A 56 6.05 -4.19 -17.77
N ASP A 57 6.83 -3.23 -17.25
CA ASP A 57 6.89 -1.84 -17.75
C ASP A 57 8.27 -1.43 -18.33
N GLY A 58 9.21 -2.37 -18.47
CA GLY A 58 10.60 -2.14 -18.88
C GLY A 58 11.11 -3.02 -20.03
N ASP A 59 12.31 -2.71 -20.55
CA ASP A 59 12.95 -3.42 -21.67
C ASP A 59 13.13 -4.93 -21.33
N LYS A 60 12.37 -5.83 -22.00
CA LYS A 60 12.38 -7.30 -21.81
C LYS A 60 13.74 -7.94 -22.18
N ASN A 61 14.04 -9.13 -21.63
CA ASN A 61 15.26 -9.96 -21.83
C ASN A 61 16.61 -9.23 -22.10
N SER A 62 16.91 -8.17 -21.35
CA SER A 62 18.16 -7.44 -21.55
C SER A 62 19.37 -8.12 -20.89
N LYS A 63 20.59 -7.84 -21.42
CA LYS A 63 21.88 -8.22 -20.80
C LYS A 63 21.96 -7.86 -19.31
N PHE A 64 21.22 -6.83 -18.87
CA PHE A 64 21.08 -6.45 -17.47
C PHE A 64 20.52 -7.58 -16.59
N PHE A 65 19.50 -8.32 -17.02
CA PHE A 65 18.90 -9.38 -16.20
C PHE A 65 19.84 -10.56 -16.04
N HIS A 66 20.48 -10.99 -17.14
CA HIS A 66 21.50 -12.03 -17.13
C HIS A 66 22.66 -11.65 -16.22
N ALA A 67 23.20 -10.43 -16.33
CA ALA A 67 24.25 -9.93 -15.46
C ALA A 67 23.82 -9.88 -13.99
N THR A 68 22.57 -9.48 -13.70
CA THR A 68 22.05 -9.43 -12.33
C THR A 68 21.92 -10.83 -11.71
N VAL A 69 21.47 -11.82 -12.49
CA VAL A 69 21.36 -13.20 -12.01
C VAL A 69 22.75 -13.82 -11.83
N ALA A 70 23.67 -13.58 -12.77
CA ALA A 70 25.06 -14.02 -12.64
C ALA A 70 25.75 -13.43 -11.40
N GLU A 71 25.58 -12.12 -11.16
CA GLU A 71 26.11 -11.44 -9.96
C GLU A 71 25.54 -12.03 -8.67
N ARG A 72 24.23 -12.31 -8.63
CA ARG A 72 23.60 -12.94 -7.45
C ARG A 72 24.10 -14.35 -7.22
N ARG A 73 24.27 -15.16 -8.27
CA ARG A 73 24.82 -16.51 -8.17
C ARG A 73 26.24 -16.47 -7.62
N SER A 74 27.10 -15.63 -8.18
CA SER A 74 28.47 -15.43 -7.71
C SER A 74 28.52 -15.02 -6.23
N LYS A 75 27.65 -14.11 -5.79
CA LYS A 75 27.57 -13.69 -4.38
C LYS A 75 26.97 -14.72 -3.43
N SER A 76 26.21 -15.70 -3.95
CA SER A 76 25.55 -16.72 -3.13
C SER A 76 26.38 -17.98 -2.92
N VAL A 77 27.41 -18.21 -3.75
CA VAL A 77 28.30 -19.37 -3.61
C VAL A 77 29.20 -19.17 -2.39
N ILE A 78 29.23 -20.17 -1.52
CA ILE A 78 30.13 -20.23 -0.37
C ILE A 78 31.39 -20.96 -0.83
N HIS A 79 32.45 -20.19 -1.10
CA HIS A 79 33.74 -20.73 -1.54
C HIS A 79 34.60 -21.25 -0.39
N ARG A 80 34.52 -20.59 0.77
CA ARG A 80 35.24 -20.99 1.99
C ARG A 80 34.51 -20.49 3.23
N ILE A 81 34.65 -21.21 4.33
CA ILE A 81 34.10 -20.83 5.64
C ILE A 81 35.13 -21.12 6.73
N LYS A 82 35.17 -20.32 7.80
CA LYS A 82 35.97 -20.66 8.98
C LYS A 82 35.23 -21.69 9.84
N SER A 83 35.93 -22.72 10.28
CA SER A 83 35.46 -23.68 11.29
C SER A 83 35.42 -23.03 12.67
N SER A 84 34.76 -23.71 13.61
CA SER A 84 34.79 -23.34 15.04
C SER A 84 36.22 -23.25 15.64
N GLY A 85 37.18 -24.02 15.11
CA GLY A 85 38.60 -23.98 15.49
C GLY A 85 39.42 -22.86 14.84
N GLY A 86 38.85 -22.11 13.89
CA GLY A 86 39.49 -21.00 13.20
C GLY A 86 40.09 -21.32 11.81
N ASP A 87 40.09 -22.58 11.41
CA ASP A 87 40.64 -23.06 10.14
C ASP A 87 39.71 -22.76 8.96
N TRP A 88 40.28 -22.53 7.77
CA TRP A 88 39.51 -22.31 6.54
C TRP A 88 39.15 -23.64 5.87
N LEU A 89 37.85 -23.92 5.79
CA LEU A 89 37.30 -25.04 5.02
C LEU A 89 36.96 -24.56 3.62
N CYS A 90 37.48 -25.25 2.60
CA CYS A 90 37.30 -24.90 1.19
C CYS A 90 36.58 -26.00 0.38
N SER A 91 36.55 -27.24 0.87
CA SER A 91 35.86 -28.34 0.19
C SER A 91 34.34 -28.25 0.45
N GLU A 92 33.52 -28.58 -0.56
CA GLU A 92 32.06 -28.52 -0.42
C GLU A 92 31.54 -29.51 0.63
N GLU A 93 32.21 -30.64 0.80
CA GLU A 93 31.88 -31.65 1.81
C GLU A 93 32.18 -31.16 3.22
N ASP A 94 33.34 -30.54 3.45
CA ASP A 94 33.70 -30.00 4.77
C ASP A 94 32.82 -28.82 5.14
N ILE A 95 32.55 -27.92 4.19
CA ILE A 95 31.60 -26.82 4.37
C ILE A 95 30.21 -27.37 4.71
N GLY A 96 29.79 -28.45 4.04
CA GLY A 96 28.53 -29.14 4.30
C GLY A 96 28.46 -29.74 5.70
N ARG A 97 29.49 -30.47 6.13
CA ARG A 97 29.58 -31.07 7.47
C ARG A 97 29.57 -30.02 8.58
N GLU A 98 30.35 -28.96 8.42
CA GLU A 98 30.40 -27.86 9.39
C GLU A 98 29.05 -27.13 9.45
N ALA A 99 28.37 -26.93 8.31
CA ALA A 99 27.03 -26.33 8.30
C ALA A 99 26.02 -27.17 9.08
N VAL A 100 26.01 -28.50 8.85
CA VAL A 100 25.11 -29.41 9.55
C VAL A 100 25.40 -29.41 11.05
N SER A 101 26.67 -29.55 11.44
CA SER A 101 27.10 -29.50 12.85
C SER A 101 26.66 -28.20 13.53
N PHE A 102 26.92 -27.05 12.90
CA PHE A 102 26.57 -25.74 13.43
C PHE A 102 25.06 -25.56 13.63
N PHE A 103 24.24 -25.86 12.61
CA PHE A 103 22.79 -25.66 12.70
C PHE A 103 22.12 -26.72 13.58
N GLN A 104 22.60 -27.97 13.56
CA GLN A 104 22.11 -29.01 14.46
C GLN A 104 22.37 -28.61 15.91
N GLY A 105 23.56 -28.10 16.26
CA GLY A 105 23.86 -27.56 17.58
C GLY A 105 22.99 -26.34 17.95
N LEU A 106 22.72 -25.45 16.99
CA LEU A 106 21.87 -24.27 17.23
C LEU A 106 20.42 -24.67 17.57
N PHE A 107 19.87 -25.64 16.86
CA PHE A 107 18.49 -26.14 17.00
C PHE A 107 18.33 -27.29 18.00
N SER A 108 19.42 -27.71 18.64
CA SER A 108 19.42 -28.66 19.75
C SER A 108 19.41 -27.93 21.07
N ASP A 109 18.48 -28.29 21.96
CA ASP A 109 18.46 -27.77 23.31
C ASP A 109 19.42 -28.54 24.21
N GLN A 110 20.18 -27.84 25.08
CA GLN A 110 21.22 -28.45 25.93
C GLN A 110 20.92 -28.34 27.43
N SER A 111 19.73 -27.91 27.86
CA SER A 111 19.48 -27.64 29.28
C SER A 111 18.06 -27.93 29.71
N GLY A 112 17.93 -28.87 30.65
CA GLY A 112 16.73 -29.12 31.44
C GLY A 112 16.70 -28.30 32.72
N THR A 113 15.55 -27.70 32.98
CA THR A 113 14.87 -27.60 34.30
C THR A 113 13.54 -26.90 34.06
N ASN A 114 12.42 -27.61 34.27
CA ASN A 114 11.05 -27.15 33.99
C ASN A 114 10.52 -26.19 35.07
N ASN A 115 11.32 -25.20 35.49
CA ASN A 115 10.90 -24.29 36.55
C ASN A 115 10.36 -22.97 35.98
N PHE A 116 9.04 -22.87 35.86
CA PHE A 116 8.33 -21.75 35.23
C PHE A 116 7.76 -20.70 36.22
N HIS A 117 8.35 -20.59 37.43
CA HIS A 117 7.91 -19.63 38.47
C HIS A 117 7.91 -18.14 38.04
N GLY A 118 8.48 -17.79 36.88
CA GLY A 118 8.46 -16.42 36.33
C GLY A 118 7.23 -16.08 35.46
N LEU A 119 6.31 -17.01 35.22
CA LEU A 119 5.17 -16.80 34.31
C LEU A 119 3.95 -16.11 34.96
N ASP A 120 4.00 -15.79 36.25
CA ASP A 120 2.87 -15.18 36.98
C ASP A 120 2.54 -13.75 36.50
N VAL A 121 3.43 -13.12 35.73
CA VAL A 121 3.18 -11.85 35.05
C VAL A 121 2.18 -11.96 33.88
N ILE A 122 1.84 -13.18 33.45
CA ILE A 122 0.92 -13.46 32.34
C ILE A 122 -0.49 -13.73 32.88
N PRO A 123 -1.46 -12.86 32.59
CA PRO A 123 -2.86 -13.06 32.96
C PRO A 123 -3.57 -13.92 31.92
N LYS A 124 -4.68 -14.51 32.36
CA LYS A 124 -5.65 -15.16 31.48
C LYS A 124 -6.48 -14.09 30.76
N VAL A 125 -6.27 -13.93 29.45
CA VAL A 125 -6.93 -12.89 28.62
C VAL A 125 -7.78 -13.50 27.52
N VAL A 126 -7.40 -14.67 27.01
CA VAL A 126 -8.13 -15.37 25.95
C VAL A 126 -9.41 -15.96 26.52
N THR A 127 -10.54 -15.62 25.91
CA THR A 127 -11.87 -16.06 26.34
C THR A 127 -12.26 -17.39 25.68
N GLU A 128 -13.30 -18.05 26.18
CA GLU A 128 -13.85 -19.26 25.55
C GLU A 128 -14.32 -18.99 24.12
N ARG A 129 -14.98 -17.84 23.89
CA ARG A 129 -15.40 -17.40 22.55
C ARG A 129 -14.21 -17.23 21.59
N ASP A 130 -13.08 -16.71 22.08
CA ASP A 130 -11.86 -16.61 21.27
C ASP A 130 -11.34 -18.00 20.91
N ASN A 131 -11.32 -18.94 21.85
CA ASN A 131 -10.91 -20.32 21.60
C ASN A 131 -11.83 -21.02 20.59
N GLU A 132 -13.16 -20.84 20.67
CA GLU A 132 -14.10 -21.36 19.68
C GLU A 132 -13.78 -20.87 18.26
N GLU A 133 -13.44 -19.59 18.10
CA GLU A 133 -13.05 -19.01 16.81
C GLU A 133 -11.69 -19.54 16.31
N LEU A 134 -10.72 -19.68 17.22
CA LEU A 134 -9.39 -20.22 16.90
C LEU A 134 -9.46 -21.68 16.47
N GLU A 135 -10.29 -22.49 17.12
CA GLU A 135 -10.37 -23.94 16.98
C GLU A 135 -11.42 -24.41 15.96
N ARG A 136 -12.29 -23.52 15.46
CA ARG A 136 -13.30 -23.85 14.44
C ARG A 136 -12.68 -24.51 13.22
N PHE A 137 -13.30 -25.55 12.67
CA PHE A 137 -12.86 -26.11 11.39
C PHE A 137 -12.88 -25.04 10.28
N PRO A 138 -11.84 -24.95 9.43
CA PRO A 138 -11.79 -23.94 8.39
C PRO A 138 -12.79 -24.22 7.27
N SER A 139 -13.39 -23.16 6.73
CA SER A 139 -14.25 -23.28 5.55
C SER A 139 -13.42 -23.36 4.27
N LEU A 140 -14.03 -23.84 3.19
CA LEU A 140 -13.37 -23.90 1.89
C LEU A 140 -12.96 -22.49 1.41
N GLU A 141 -13.79 -21.49 1.67
CA GLU A 141 -13.53 -20.09 1.35
C GLU A 141 -12.33 -19.56 2.13
N GLU A 142 -12.23 -19.84 3.43
CA GLU A 142 -11.10 -19.41 4.27
C GLU A 142 -9.77 -20.00 3.73
N VAL A 143 -9.78 -21.27 3.33
CA VAL A 143 -8.61 -21.93 2.73
C VAL A 143 -8.30 -21.36 1.35
N LYS A 144 -9.31 -21.16 0.49
CA LYS A 144 -9.16 -20.53 -0.83
C LYS A 144 -8.54 -19.15 -0.71
N GLU A 145 -9.01 -18.30 0.20
CA GLU A 145 -8.43 -16.99 0.44
C GLU A 145 -6.94 -17.07 0.82
N VAL A 146 -6.56 -18.03 1.67
CA VAL A 146 -5.15 -18.25 2.04
C VAL A 146 -4.34 -18.69 0.83
N VAL A 147 -4.83 -19.65 0.04
CA VAL A 147 -4.18 -20.13 -1.18
C VAL A 147 -3.99 -19.00 -2.19
N PHE A 148 -5.04 -18.24 -2.51
CA PHE A 148 -4.98 -17.11 -3.43
C PHE A 148 -4.09 -15.97 -2.93
N SER A 149 -3.93 -15.81 -1.62
CA SER A 149 -2.97 -14.85 -1.06
C SER A 149 -1.50 -15.28 -1.23
N MET A 150 -1.24 -16.54 -1.58
CA MET A 150 0.07 -17.13 -1.78
C MET A 150 0.37 -17.36 -3.27
N ASP A 151 -0.32 -18.31 -3.91
CA ASP A 151 -0.23 -18.67 -5.34
C ASP A 151 -1.41 -19.59 -5.73
N ALA A 152 -2.02 -19.40 -6.91
CA ALA A 152 -3.40 -19.81 -7.21
C ALA A 152 -3.61 -21.22 -7.80
N ASP A 153 -2.55 -21.96 -8.15
CA ASP A 153 -2.65 -23.07 -9.11
C ASP A 153 -2.95 -24.48 -8.53
N SER A 154 -3.34 -24.66 -7.24
CA SER A 154 -3.52 -26.01 -6.66
C SER A 154 -4.43 -26.08 -5.42
N ALA A 155 -5.77 -26.06 -5.59
CA ALA A 155 -6.70 -25.88 -4.46
C ALA A 155 -7.42 -27.15 -3.94
N GLU A 156 -7.69 -28.18 -4.75
CA GLU A 156 -8.65 -29.22 -4.35
C GLU A 156 -8.09 -30.26 -3.33
N ASP A 157 -6.86 -30.76 -3.52
CA ASP A 157 -6.26 -31.77 -2.62
C ASP A 157 -5.84 -31.21 -1.25
N VAL A 158 -5.71 -29.88 -1.12
CA VAL A 158 -5.15 -29.24 0.07
C VAL A 158 -6.18 -29.09 1.19
N PHE A 159 -7.46 -28.91 0.86
CA PHE A 159 -8.52 -28.66 1.84
C PHE A 159 -8.72 -29.85 2.79
N ALA A 160 -8.75 -31.07 2.26
CA ALA A 160 -8.90 -32.29 3.06
C ALA A 160 -7.73 -32.47 4.04
N ALA A 161 -6.49 -32.23 3.59
CA ALA A 161 -5.30 -32.30 4.44
C ALA A 161 -5.36 -31.28 5.60
N VAL A 162 -5.80 -30.04 5.32
CA VAL A 162 -6.00 -29.01 6.33
C VAL A 162 -7.06 -29.43 7.35
N CYS A 163 -8.22 -29.93 6.91
CA CYS A 163 -9.28 -30.38 7.82
C CYS A 163 -8.83 -31.55 8.70
N ARG A 164 -8.09 -32.52 8.14
CA ARG A 164 -7.53 -33.65 8.92
C ARG A 164 -6.55 -33.17 9.98
N PHE A 165 -5.71 -32.19 9.68
CA PHE A 165 -4.82 -31.58 10.68
C PHE A 165 -5.60 -30.94 11.84
N PHE A 166 -6.66 -30.18 11.54
CA PHE A 166 -7.55 -29.62 12.56
C PHE A 166 -8.29 -30.71 13.37
N GLY A 167 -8.52 -31.87 12.77
CA GLY A 167 -9.07 -33.06 13.43
C GLY A 167 -8.09 -33.85 14.29
N GLY A 168 -6.82 -33.42 14.42
CA GLY A 168 -5.82 -34.07 15.27
C GLY A 168 -4.77 -34.91 14.51
N ALA A 169 -4.85 -35.02 13.18
CA ALA A 169 -3.88 -35.80 12.42
C ALA A 169 -2.47 -35.17 12.44
N GLU A 170 -1.44 -36.01 12.56
CA GLU A 170 -0.05 -35.57 12.41
C GLU A 170 0.30 -35.31 10.93
N LEU A 171 1.25 -34.40 10.71
CA LEU A 171 1.79 -34.16 9.37
C LEU A 171 2.87 -35.19 9.02
N PRO A 172 2.78 -35.89 7.88
CA PRO A 172 3.83 -36.79 7.39
C PRO A 172 5.20 -36.11 7.27
N LYS A 173 6.28 -36.91 7.42
CA LYS A 173 7.66 -36.42 7.28
C LYS A 173 7.94 -35.69 5.96
N SER A 174 7.35 -36.15 4.86
CA SER A 174 7.47 -35.51 3.54
C SER A 174 6.94 -34.07 3.51
N ILE A 175 5.92 -33.75 4.32
CA ILE A 175 5.32 -32.41 4.42
C ILE A 175 6.09 -31.54 5.42
N THR A 176 6.72 -32.14 6.43
CA THR A 176 7.45 -31.42 7.48
C THR A 176 8.94 -31.20 7.19
N ALA A 177 9.50 -31.92 6.20
CA ALA A 177 10.83 -31.70 5.69
C ALA A 177 11.00 -30.24 5.21
N THR A 178 11.99 -29.55 5.78
CA THR A 178 12.21 -28.12 5.60
C THR A 178 13.65 -27.87 5.19
N SER A 179 13.85 -27.15 4.08
CA SER A 179 15.20 -26.79 3.63
C SER A 179 15.63 -25.45 4.20
N ILE A 180 16.81 -25.40 4.83
CA ILE A 180 17.44 -24.17 5.32
C ILE A 180 18.25 -23.56 4.18
N VAL A 181 17.85 -22.37 3.74
CA VAL A 181 18.59 -21.56 2.77
C VAL A 181 19.35 -20.47 3.50
N LEU A 182 20.64 -20.34 3.21
CA LEU A 182 21.51 -19.37 3.85
C LEU A 182 21.51 -18.04 3.10
N VAL A 183 21.14 -16.97 3.81
CA VAL A 183 21.19 -15.59 3.28
C VAL A 183 22.28 -14.80 4.00
N PRO A 184 23.30 -14.26 3.30
CA PRO A 184 24.36 -13.46 3.92
C PRO A 184 23.82 -12.23 4.65
N LYS A 185 24.26 -11.98 5.89
CA LYS A 185 23.97 -10.74 6.64
C LYS A 185 24.90 -9.60 6.25
N VAL A 186 26.10 -9.94 5.79
CA VAL A 186 27.18 -9.03 5.42
C VAL A 186 27.66 -9.35 4.00
N SER A 187 28.42 -8.44 3.38
CA SER A 187 28.88 -8.60 1.99
C SER A 187 29.82 -9.79 1.77
N SER A 188 30.59 -10.15 2.80
CA SER A 188 31.62 -11.20 2.74
C SER A 188 31.58 -12.02 4.03
N PRO A 189 30.63 -12.95 4.17
CA PRO A 189 30.48 -13.72 5.40
C PRO A 189 31.66 -14.69 5.60
N GLN A 190 32.22 -14.73 6.80
CA GLN A 190 33.37 -15.59 7.13
C GLN A 190 32.98 -16.88 7.86
N ASP A 191 31.84 -16.88 8.55
CA ASP A 191 31.36 -17.98 9.40
C ASP A 191 29.83 -18.09 9.32
N PHE A 192 29.28 -19.24 9.72
CA PHE A 192 27.83 -19.51 9.63
C PHE A 192 26.97 -18.62 10.54
N SER A 193 27.53 -17.95 11.56
CA SER A 193 26.80 -17.00 12.38
C SER A 193 26.39 -15.74 11.60
N GLN A 194 27.16 -15.40 10.57
CA GLN A 194 26.97 -14.27 9.64
C GLN A 194 25.95 -14.56 8.54
N PHE A 195 25.34 -15.75 8.52
CA PHE A 195 24.19 -16.08 7.68
C PHE A 195 22.88 -16.04 8.47
N ARG A 196 21.78 -15.74 7.76
CA ARG A 196 20.40 -15.96 8.23
C ARG A 196 19.91 -17.30 7.66
N PRO A 197 19.52 -18.25 8.52
CA PRO A 197 18.88 -19.48 8.06
C PRO A 197 17.41 -19.18 7.73
N ILE A 198 17.01 -19.26 6.46
CA ILE A 198 15.61 -19.15 6.04
C ILE A 198 15.05 -20.55 5.80
N SER A 199 14.02 -20.91 6.56
CA SER A 199 13.32 -22.19 6.48
C SER A 199 12.31 -22.17 5.31
N LEU A 200 12.54 -23.02 4.31
CA LEU A 200 11.62 -23.26 3.21
C LEU A 200 10.74 -24.47 3.52
N CYS A 201 9.57 -24.21 4.10
CA CYS A 201 8.57 -25.23 4.38
C CYS A 201 7.76 -25.60 3.12
N SER A 202 7.18 -26.80 3.12
CA SER A 202 6.24 -27.26 2.10
C SER A 202 5.01 -26.34 1.99
N PHE A 203 4.34 -26.37 0.83
CA PHE A 203 3.17 -25.54 0.55
C PHE A 203 2.02 -25.80 1.53
N VAL A 204 1.69 -27.08 1.79
CA VAL A 204 0.63 -27.47 2.73
C VAL A 204 0.93 -26.99 4.16
N ASN A 205 2.17 -27.15 4.65
CA ASN A 205 2.56 -26.67 5.98
C ASN A 205 2.42 -25.14 6.10
N LYS A 206 2.81 -24.41 5.05
CA LYS A 206 2.65 -22.94 5.01
C LYS A 206 1.18 -22.51 5.03
N ILE A 207 0.28 -23.24 4.37
CA ILE A 207 -1.16 -22.92 4.40
C ILE A 207 -1.72 -23.08 5.81
N ILE A 208 -1.45 -24.21 6.45
CA ILE A 208 -1.90 -24.47 7.84
C ILE A 208 -1.35 -23.39 8.77
N SER A 209 -0.04 -23.14 8.73
CA SER A 209 0.62 -22.10 9.52
C SER A 209 0.05 -20.71 9.24
N LYS A 210 -0.21 -20.36 7.98
CA LYS A 210 -0.79 -19.06 7.59
C LYS A 210 -2.21 -18.88 8.10
N LEU A 211 -3.03 -19.93 8.05
CA LEU A 211 -4.39 -19.95 8.56
C LEU A 211 -4.40 -19.67 10.07
N LEU A 212 -3.63 -20.45 10.85
CA LEU A 212 -3.48 -20.24 12.29
C LEU A 212 -2.92 -18.84 12.60
N ALA A 213 -1.92 -18.37 11.85
CA ALA A 213 -1.36 -17.03 12.01
C ALA A 213 -2.40 -15.92 11.78
N ARG A 214 -3.27 -16.05 10.77
CA ARG A 214 -4.35 -15.10 10.49
C ARG A 214 -5.35 -15.04 11.64
N ARG A 215 -5.71 -16.19 12.21
CA ARG A 215 -6.63 -16.26 13.35
C ARG A 215 -6.02 -15.66 14.62
N LEU A 216 -4.79 -16.02 14.95
CA LEU A 216 -4.05 -15.46 16.09
C LEU A 216 -3.83 -13.95 15.97
N ALA A 217 -3.55 -13.44 14.76
CA ALA A 217 -3.29 -12.02 14.53
C ALA A 217 -4.44 -11.09 14.97
N LYS A 218 -5.69 -11.58 14.94
CA LYS A 218 -6.87 -10.83 15.41
C LYS A 218 -6.84 -10.58 16.93
N LEU A 219 -6.23 -11.49 17.69
CA LEU A 219 -6.18 -11.44 19.16
C LEU A 219 -4.93 -10.71 19.68
N LEU A 220 -3.83 -10.68 18.91
CA LEU A 220 -2.57 -10.07 19.34
C LEU A 220 -2.70 -8.63 19.88
N PRO A 221 -3.51 -7.72 19.30
CA PRO A 221 -3.64 -6.36 19.83
C PRO A 221 -4.15 -6.30 21.27
N GLY A 222 -4.99 -7.25 21.70
CA GLY A 222 -5.53 -7.34 23.06
C GLY A 222 -4.63 -8.08 24.05
N ILE A 223 -3.73 -8.95 23.56
CA ILE A 223 -2.86 -9.78 24.41
C ILE A 223 -1.50 -9.08 24.68
N ILE A 224 -0.95 -8.42 23.66
CA ILE A 224 0.42 -7.88 23.65
C ILE A 224 0.46 -6.45 24.20
N SER A 225 1.39 -6.16 25.12
CA SER A 225 1.57 -4.85 25.73
C SER A 225 1.82 -3.75 24.68
N PRO A 226 1.39 -2.50 24.91
CA PRO A 226 1.54 -1.40 23.95
C PRO A 226 3.01 -1.05 23.64
N ASN A 227 3.95 -1.43 24.51
CA ASN A 227 5.39 -1.26 24.33
C ASN A 227 5.97 -2.06 23.15
N GLN A 228 5.30 -3.14 22.72
CA GLN A 228 5.72 -3.98 21.61
C GLN A 228 4.94 -3.61 20.33
N SER A 229 5.63 -3.04 19.35
CA SER A 229 5.01 -2.62 18.08
C SER A 229 5.25 -3.60 16.93
N GLY A 230 6.19 -4.53 17.07
CA GLY A 230 6.53 -5.48 16.02
C GLY A 230 5.49 -6.58 15.85
N PHE A 231 5.13 -6.90 14.61
CA PHE A 231 4.22 -7.99 14.23
C PHE A 231 2.81 -7.98 14.85
N VAL A 232 2.37 -6.87 15.43
CA VAL A 232 1.00 -6.70 15.94
C VAL A 232 0.19 -5.87 14.94
N GLN A 233 -0.97 -6.39 14.52
CA GLN A 233 -1.84 -5.70 13.57
C GLN A 233 -2.28 -4.33 14.10
N GLY A 234 -2.27 -3.31 13.23
CA GLY A 234 -2.65 -1.94 13.58
C GLY A 234 -1.54 -1.10 14.20
N ARG A 235 -0.42 -1.69 14.64
CA ARG A 235 0.72 -0.95 15.20
C ARG A 235 1.73 -0.57 14.12
N GLN A 236 2.27 0.64 14.20
CA GLN A 236 3.22 1.16 13.21
C GLN A 236 4.64 1.19 13.77
N MET A 237 5.62 0.77 12.95
CA MET A 237 7.05 0.87 13.28
C MET A 237 7.50 2.32 13.53
N ALA A 238 6.87 3.28 12.84
CA ALA A 238 7.17 4.70 12.97
C ALA A 238 6.88 5.22 14.38
N ASP A 239 5.75 4.85 14.98
CA ASP A 239 5.33 5.29 16.33
C ASP A 239 6.36 4.89 17.39
N ASN A 240 6.90 3.67 17.28
CA ASN A 240 7.94 3.18 18.18
C ASN A 240 9.22 4.03 18.08
N PHE A 241 9.70 4.28 16.86
CA PHE A 241 10.85 5.16 16.65
C PHE A 241 10.59 6.59 17.13
N LEU A 242 9.41 7.15 16.83
CA LEU A 242 9.04 8.51 17.22
C LEU A 242 9.03 8.66 18.75
N LEU A 243 8.47 7.70 19.48
CA LEU A 243 8.49 7.69 20.94
C LEU A 243 9.91 7.55 21.49
N ALA A 244 10.73 6.66 20.93
CA ALA A 244 12.14 6.53 21.31
C ALA A 244 12.91 7.84 21.11
N GLN A 245 12.74 8.50 19.96
CA GLN A 245 13.36 9.78 19.64
C GLN A 245 12.87 10.90 20.58
N GLU A 246 11.59 10.89 20.97
CA GLU A 246 11.01 11.85 21.91
C GLU A 246 11.52 11.63 23.35
N LEU A 247 11.69 10.39 23.79
CA LEU A 247 12.29 10.05 25.08
C LEU A 247 13.77 10.43 25.14
N ILE A 248 14.53 10.14 24.08
CA ILE A 248 15.96 10.50 23.96
C ILE A 248 16.18 12.00 23.99
N SER A 249 15.24 12.79 23.46
CA SER A 249 15.30 14.26 23.60
C SER A 249 15.32 14.72 25.07
N GLY A 250 14.76 13.89 25.98
CA GLY A 250 14.73 14.10 27.41
C GLY A 250 15.87 13.47 28.20
N ILE A 251 16.87 12.83 27.55
CA ILE A 251 17.96 12.13 28.25
C ILE A 251 18.78 13.06 29.18
N GLN A 252 18.78 14.37 28.90
CA GLN A 252 19.47 15.39 29.68
C GLN A 252 18.73 15.83 30.95
N ARG A 253 17.48 15.38 31.16
CA ARG A 253 16.70 15.76 32.33
C ARG A 253 17.41 15.30 33.61
N PRO A 254 17.51 16.17 34.63
CA PRO A 254 18.20 15.83 35.86
C PRO A 254 17.45 14.71 36.58
N CYS A 255 18.18 13.63 36.90
CA CYS A 255 17.70 12.55 37.72
C CYS A 255 18.88 11.92 38.48
N ARG A 256 18.58 11.27 39.59
CA ARG A 256 19.59 10.61 40.40
C ARG A 256 20.24 9.49 39.59
N GLY A 257 21.56 9.53 39.43
CA GLY A 257 22.32 8.57 38.61
C GLY A 257 22.37 8.89 37.12
N GLY A 258 21.63 9.89 36.63
CA GLY A 258 21.52 10.23 35.21
C GLY A 258 20.60 9.26 34.45
N ASN A 259 20.01 9.71 33.34
CA ASN A 259 19.18 8.84 32.51
C ASN A 259 20.06 7.94 31.64
N VAL A 260 19.68 6.67 31.56
CA VAL A 260 20.36 5.63 30.78
C VAL A 260 19.36 4.98 29.84
N VAL A 261 19.81 4.71 28.62
CA VAL A 261 19.08 3.92 27.64
C VAL A 261 19.91 2.69 27.31
N LEU A 262 19.36 1.50 27.53
CA LEU A 262 20.01 0.23 27.18
C LEU A 262 19.42 -0.27 25.88
N LYS A 263 20.25 -0.44 24.85
CA LYS A 263 19.85 -1.08 23.60
C LYS A 263 20.30 -2.54 23.64
N LEU A 264 19.34 -3.45 23.66
CA LEU A 264 19.57 -4.89 23.71
C LEU A 264 19.61 -5.50 22.30
N ASP A 265 20.43 -6.51 22.13
CA ASP A 265 20.47 -7.37 20.93
C ASP A 265 20.34 -8.82 21.39
N MET A 266 19.28 -9.52 20.97
CA MET A 266 19.08 -10.93 21.32
C MET A 266 19.84 -11.84 20.35
N ALA A 267 20.68 -12.73 20.88
CA ALA A 267 21.45 -13.65 20.06
C ALA A 267 20.55 -14.74 19.48
N LYS A 268 20.38 -14.73 18.14
CA LYS A 268 19.63 -15.75 17.39
C LYS A 268 18.20 -15.94 17.95
N ALA A 269 17.49 -14.82 18.09
CA ALA A 269 16.24 -14.71 18.85
C ALA A 269 15.18 -15.76 18.50
N TYR A 270 14.97 -16.06 17.22
CA TYR A 270 14.01 -17.09 16.78
C TYR A 270 14.51 -18.50 17.05
N ASP A 271 15.79 -18.75 16.76
CA ASP A 271 16.38 -20.09 16.70
C ASP A 271 16.52 -20.74 18.09
N ARG A 272 16.44 -19.94 19.16
CA ARG A 272 16.68 -20.39 20.55
C ARG A 272 15.43 -20.50 21.43
N VAL A 273 14.26 -20.10 20.94
CA VAL A 273 13.02 -20.14 21.75
C VAL A 273 12.71 -21.57 22.18
N SER A 274 12.58 -21.78 23.49
CA SER A 274 12.16 -23.05 24.07
C SER A 274 10.68 -23.32 23.77
N TRP A 275 10.36 -24.50 23.23
CA TRP A 275 8.96 -24.89 22.96
C TRP A 275 8.16 -25.15 24.23
N PRO A 276 8.66 -25.88 25.25
CA PRO A 276 7.97 -26.02 26.53
C PRO A 276 7.57 -24.67 27.14
N PHE A 277 8.49 -23.70 27.13
CA PHE A 277 8.20 -22.33 27.56
C PHE A 277 7.04 -21.70 26.78
N LEU A 278 7.10 -21.75 25.44
CA LEU A 278 6.05 -21.18 24.60
C LEU A 278 4.69 -21.81 24.88
N MET A 279 4.63 -23.14 25.07
CA MET A 279 3.37 -23.83 25.40
C MET A 279 2.82 -23.39 26.74
N GLN A 280 3.68 -23.21 27.76
CA GLN A 280 3.25 -22.71 29.06
C GLN A 280 2.74 -21.26 29.00
N VAL A 281 3.37 -20.40 28.19
CA VAL A 281 2.89 -19.03 27.96
C VAL A 281 1.50 -19.05 27.32
N LEU A 282 1.26 -19.89 26.31
CA LEU A 282 -0.06 -20.04 25.69
C LEU A 282 -1.11 -20.52 26.71
N ARG A 283 -0.79 -21.52 27.53
CA ARG A 283 -1.69 -21.99 28.61
C ARG A 283 -2.06 -20.87 29.58
N ARG A 284 -1.06 -20.09 30.04
CA ARG A 284 -1.28 -18.99 30.98
C ARG A 284 -2.15 -17.87 30.41
N PHE A 285 -2.05 -17.59 29.11
CA PHE A 285 -2.96 -16.65 28.44
C PHE A 285 -4.40 -17.16 28.32
N GLY A 286 -4.64 -18.46 28.47
CA GLY A 286 -5.97 -19.09 28.38
C GLY A 286 -6.29 -19.71 27.02
N PHE A 287 -5.29 -19.96 26.17
CA PHE A 287 -5.52 -20.70 24.91
C PHE A 287 -5.96 -22.13 25.20
N GLY A 288 -6.92 -22.63 24.43
CA GLY A 288 -7.43 -24.00 24.55
C GLY A 288 -6.37 -25.06 24.22
N GLU A 289 -6.45 -26.23 24.86
CA GLU A 289 -5.46 -27.30 24.66
C GLU A 289 -5.45 -27.84 23.22
N ARG A 290 -6.59 -27.80 22.51
CA ARG A 290 -6.65 -28.20 21.10
C ARG A 290 -5.90 -27.22 20.21
N TRP A 291 -6.01 -25.91 20.47
CA TRP A 291 -5.17 -24.91 19.82
C TRP A 291 -3.68 -25.14 20.11
N ILE A 292 -3.33 -25.34 21.39
CA ILE A 292 -1.94 -25.56 21.82
C ILE A 292 -1.36 -26.81 21.15
N ASP A 293 -2.12 -27.90 21.07
CA ASP A 293 -1.73 -29.12 20.36
C ASP A 293 -1.45 -28.88 18.86
N MET A 294 -2.28 -28.09 18.17
CA MET A 294 -1.99 -27.70 16.78
C MET A 294 -0.66 -26.93 16.66
N ILE A 295 -0.39 -25.99 17.57
CA ILE A 295 0.90 -25.27 17.58
C ILE A 295 2.05 -26.24 17.86
N TRP A 296 1.90 -27.14 18.84
CA TRP A 296 2.89 -28.14 19.20
C TRP A 296 3.25 -29.05 18.02
N ARG A 297 2.25 -29.59 17.31
CA ARG A 297 2.45 -30.42 16.12
C ARG A 297 3.14 -29.67 14.98
N LEU A 298 2.94 -28.35 14.85
CA LEU A 298 3.62 -27.54 13.84
C LEU A 298 5.09 -27.25 14.17
N VAL A 299 5.41 -26.98 15.44
CA VAL A 299 6.77 -26.60 15.85
C VAL A 299 7.66 -27.81 16.14
N SER A 300 7.12 -28.88 16.72
CA SER A 300 7.92 -30.02 17.20
C SER A 300 8.23 -31.08 16.13
N ASN A 301 7.36 -31.22 15.13
CA ASN A 301 7.53 -32.17 14.04
C ASN A 301 8.20 -31.48 12.83
N VAL A 302 9.47 -31.10 12.98
CA VAL A 302 10.25 -30.40 11.93
C VAL A 302 11.59 -31.09 11.72
N TRP A 303 11.88 -31.39 10.45
CA TRP A 303 13.14 -31.98 9.98
C TRP A 303 13.84 -31.01 9.03
N PHE A 304 15.13 -30.79 9.23
CA PHE A 304 15.92 -29.83 8.47
C PHE A 304 16.99 -30.49 7.60
N SER A 305 17.19 -29.93 6.41
CA SER A 305 18.38 -30.09 5.58
C SER A 305 18.96 -28.72 5.23
N VAL A 306 20.28 -28.57 5.16
CA VAL A 306 20.93 -27.28 4.86
C VAL A 306 21.30 -27.23 3.39
N ILE A 307 20.86 -26.20 2.66
CA ILE A 307 21.22 -26.01 1.26
C ILE A 307 22.56 -25.29 1.16
N ILE A 308 23.59 -26.01 0.71
CA ILE A 308 24.93 -25.48 0.43
C ILE A 308 25.16 -25.55 -1.07
N ASN A 309 25.43 -24.39 -1.69
CA ASN A 309 25.74 -24.27 -3.13
C ASN A 309 24.74 -24.95 -4.08
N GLY A 310 23.48 -25.12 -3.66
CA GLY A 310 22.41 -25.74 -4.46
C GLY A 310 22.10 -27.19 -4.07
N SER A 311 22.92 -27.80 -3.22
CA SER A 311 22.77 -29.19 -2.78
C SER A 311 22.29 -29.28 -1.33
N PRO A 312 21.28 -30.10 -1.00
CA PRO A 312 20.90 -30.36 0.39
C PRO A 312 21.95 -31.22 1.10
N LYS A 313 22.34 -30.81 2.31
CA LYS A 313 23.30 -31.49 3.18
C LYS A 313 22.65 -31.77 4.54
N GLY A 314 22.81 -33.01 5.02
CA GLY A 314 22.28 -33.49 6.30
C GLY A 314 20.76 -33.64 6.35
N PHE A 315 20.29 -34.36 7.38
CA PHE A 315 18.87 -34.50 7.70
C PHE A 315 18.71 -34.72 9.21
N PHE A 316 18.33 -33.68 9.95
CA PHE A 316 18.27 -33.70 11.42
C PHE A 316 16.98 -33.10 11.97
N LYS A 317 16.59 -33.47 13.19
CA LYS A 317 15.37 -32.99 13.85
C LYS A 317 15.67 -31.79 14.75
N SER A 318 14.77 -30.81 14.77
CA SER A 318 14.84 -29.68 15.72
C SER A 318 14.28 -30.07 17.09
N THR A 319 14.80 -29.49 18.17
CA THR A 319 14.23 -29.63 19.53
C THR A 319 13.87 -28.29 20.18
N ARG A 320 14.27 -27.17 19.55
CA ARG A 320 13.87 -25.81 19.92
C ARG A 320 13.82 -24.89 18.69
N GLY A 321 13.38 -23.66 18.91
CA GLY A 321 13.44 -22.58 17.94
C GLY A 321 12.21 -22.49 17.04
N LEU A 322 11.98 -21.30 16.49
CA LEU A 322 10.89 -21.01 15.56
C LEU A 322 11.45 -20.86 14.14
N ARG A 323 10.76 -21.43 13.16
CA ARG A 323 11.19 -21.44 11.75
C ARG A 323 11.18 -20.02 11.16
N GLN A 324 12.31 -19.52 10.68
CA GLN A 324 12.41 -18.22 10.01
C GLN A 324 11.87 -18.32 8.58
N GLY A 325 10.71 -17.70 8.30
CA GLY A 325 10.01 -17.80 7.02
C GLY A 325 8.69 -18.56 7.08
N ASP A 326 8.38 -19.14 8.24
CA ASP A 326 7.09 -19.74 8.56
C ASP A 326 6.09 -18.66 9.01
N PRO A 327 4.87 -18.57 8.42
CA PRO A 327 3.94 -17.47 8.69
C PRO A 327 3.55 -17.24 10.16
N ILE A 328 3.47 -18.30 10.97
CA ILE A 328 3.05 -18.22 12.38
C ILE A 328 4.17 -17.82 13.34
N SER A 329 5.44 -18.10 12.98
CA SER A 329 6.60 -17.87 13.85
C SER A 329 6.69 -16.45 14.43
N PRO A 330 6.45 -15.35 13.66
CA PRO A 330 6.51 -14.00 14.23
C PRO A 330 5.45 -13.74 15.31
N ALA A 331 4.24 -14.29 15.16
CA ALA A 331 3.17 -14.14 16.14
C ALA A 331 3.51 -14.88 17.43
N LEU A 332 3.98 -16.13 17.33
CA LEU A 332 4.41 -16.93 18.48
C LEU A 332 5.61 -16.30 19.20
N PHE A 333 6.56 -15.76 18.45
CA PHE A 333 7.71 -15.07 19.02
C PHE A 333 7.27 -13.88 19.89
N VAL A 334 6.36 -13.06 19.38
CA VAL A 334 5.88 -11.88 20.13
C VAL A 334 5.06 -12.28 21.35
N VAL A 335 4.25 -13.36 21.28
CA VAL A 335 3.57 -13.93 22.44
C VAL A 335 4.57 -14.39 23.52
N GLY A 336 5.65 -15.06 23.14
CA GLY A 336 6.70 -15.45 24.08
C GLY A 336 7.49 -14.25 24.64
N ALA A 337 7.79 -13.25 23.82
CA ALA A 337 8.49 -12.04 24.22
C ALA A 337 7.65 -11.11 25.13
N GLU A 338 6.34 -11.32 25.18
CA GLU A 338 5.43 -10.57 26.06
C GLU A 338 5.76 -10.78 27.55
N VAL A 339 6.30 -11.96 27.92
CA VAL A 339 6.79 -12.24 29.28
C VAL A 339 7.85 -11.22 29.70
N LEU A 340 8.82 -10.93 28.82
CA LEU A 340 9.84 -9.91 29.09
C LEU A 340 9.21 -8.52 29.21
N SER A 341 8.30 -8.18 28.29
CA SER A 341 7.65 -6.85 28.29
C SER A 341 6.89 -6.59 29.58
N ARG A 342 6.11 -7.57 30.05
CA ARG A 342 5.35 -7.47 31.31
C ARG A 342 6.25 -7.50 32.54
N SER A 343 7.32 -8.30 32.52
CA SER A 343 8.32 -8.31 33.59
C SER A 343 9.02 -6.95 33.73
N LEU A 344 9.35 -6.29 32.61
CA LEU A 344 9.92 -4.94 32.61
C LEU A 344 8.91 -3.89 33.09
N ASN A 345 7.62 -4.03 32.77
CA ASN A 345 6.57 -3.15 33.27
C ASN A 345 6.35 -3.30 34.78
N ALA A 346 6.44 -4.53 35.31
CA ALA A 346 6.32 -4.81 36.75
C ALA A 346 7.42 -4.12 37.59
N LEU A 347 8.55 -3.76 36.98
CA LEU A 347 9.62 -3.03 37.67
C LEU A 347 9.17 -1.70 38.26
N LEU A 348 8.14 -1.06 37.69
CA LEU A 348 7.59 0.19 38.21
C LEU A 348 7.02 0.06 39.63
N GLY A 349 6.63 -1.15 40.05
CA GLY A 349 6.17 -1.43 41.42
C GLY A 349 7.30 -1.63 42.43
N LEU A 350 8.55 -1.76 41.99
CA LEU A 350 9.69 -2.07 42.85
C LEU A 350 10.39 -0.80 43.35
N ARG A 351 10.56 -0.66 44.67
CA ARG A 351 11.29 0.48 45.28
C ARG A 351 12.73 0.63 44.80
N ALA A 352 13.38 -0.47 44.40
CA ALA A 352 14.76 -0.48 43.91
C ALA A 352 14.91 0.04 42.46
N PHE A 353 13.81 0.12 41.72
CA PHE A 353 13.80 0.59 40.34
C PHE A 353 13.43 2.07 40.28
N VAL A 354 14.31 2.87 39.69
CA VAL A 354 14.05 4.27 39.39
C VAL A 354 13.90 4.42 37.88
N PRO A 355 12.72 4.83 37.39
CA PRO A 355 12.44 4.92 35.97
C PRO A 355 13.19 6.07 35.30
N PHE A 356 13.26 6.03 33.98
CA PHE A 356 13.73 7.14 33.18
C PHE A 356 12.88 8.39 33.42
N LYS A 357 13.53 9.55 33.56
CA LYS A 357 12.83 10.79 33.89
C LYS A 357 12.11 11.38 32.67
N VAL A 358 10.78 11.27 32.67
CA VAL A 358 9.88 11.90 31.68
C VAL A 358 9.27 13.21 32.21
N PRO A 359 8.68 14.07 31.35
CA PRO A 359 7.90 15.23 31.80
C PRO A 359 6.75 14.83 32.73
N ARG A 360 6.26 15.77 33.55
CA ARG A 360 5.09 15.54 34.43
C ARG A 360 3.86 15.23 33.57
N GLY A 361 2.98 14.35 34.07
CA GLY A 361 1.77 13.90 33.36
C GLY A 361 2.02 12.81 32.30
N CYS A 362 3.24 12.67 31.79
CA CYS A 362 3.55 11.61 30.82
C CYS A 362 3.55 10.22 31.46
N PRO A 363 3.08 9.18 30.74
CA PRO A 363 3.17 7.81 31.22
C PRO A 363 4.64 7.39 31.36
N PRO A 364 5.01 6.65 32.44
CA PRO A 364 6.35 6.10 32.57
C PRO A 364 6.57 5.02 31.51
N ILE A 365 7.67 5.14 30.76
CA ILE A 365 8.06 4.17 29.73
C ILE A 365 9.29 3.41 30.24
N THR A 366 9.15 2.10 30.46
CA THR A 366 10.22 1.21 30.89
C THR A 366 11.03 0.69 29.71
N HIS A 367 10.36 0.38 28.59
CA HIS A 367 10.99 -0.18 27.40
C HIS A 367 10.14 0.06 26.15
N LEU A 368 10.77 -0.13 25.00
CA LEU A 368 10.15 -0.17 23.68
C LEU A 368 10.72 -1.36 22.91
N ALA A 369 9.85 -2.16 22.31
CA ALA A 369 10.23 -3.35 21.58
C ALA A 369 9.65 -3.33 20.16
N TYR A 370 10.47 -3.78 19.20
CA TYR A 370 10.01 -4.12 17.86
C TYR A 370 10.56 -5.51 17.53
N ALA A 371 9.75 -6.53 17.81
CA ALA A 371 10.20 -7.92 17.86
C ALA A 371 11.39 -8.07 18.84
N ASP A 372 12.57 -8.47 18.35
CA ASP A 372 13.80 -8.69 19.12
C ASP A 372 14.61 -7.41 19.39
N ASP A 373 14.38 -6.33 18.64
CA ASP A 373 15.00 -5.02 18.88
C ASP A 373 14.35 -4.34 20.11
N VAL A 374 14.99 -4.45 21.28
CA VAL A 374 14.49 -3.88 22.55
C VAL A 374 15.37 -2.72 23.04
N ILE A 375 14.74 -1.62 23.40
CA ILE A 375 15.37 -0.50 24.10
C ILE A 375 14.72 -0.33 25.48
N ILE A 376 15.53 -0.31 26.53
CA ILE A 376 15.10 -0.12 27.93
C ILE A 376 15.50 1.29 28.40
N PHE A 377 14.61 1.95 29.12
CA PHE A 377 14.77 3.29 29.66
C PHE A 377 14.78 3.24 31.20
N CYS A 378 15.87 3.69 31.81
CA CYS A 378 16.02 3.66 33.27
C CYS A 378 16.94 4.76 33.80
N SER A 379 17.10 4.82 35.12
CA SER A 379 18.18 5.59 35.75
C SER A 379 19.51 4.82 35.77
N GLY A 380 20.62 5.55 35.84
CA GLY A 380 21.97 5.00 36.00
C GLY A 380 22.32 4.60 37.44
N LEU A 381 21.33 4.42 38.30
CA LEU A 381 21.55 3.88 39.64
C LEU A 381 21.86 2.38 39.58
N LYS A 382 22.87 1.96 40.36
CA LYS A 382 23.29 0.56 40.45
C LYS A 382 22.12 -0.38 40.77
N ALA A 383 21.27 -0.02 41.74
CA ALA A 383 20.12 -0.83 42.12
C ALA A 383 19.13 -1.04 40.95
N SER A 384 18.83 0.00 40.18
CA SER A 384 17.90 -0.08 39.04
C SER A 384 18.48 -0.93 37.91
N LEU A 385 19.77 -0.76 37.59
CA LEU A 385 20.47 -1.57 36.59
C LEU A 385 20.52 -3.06 37.00
N GLN A 386 20.82 -3.35 38.27
CA GLN A 386 20.87 -4.73 38.77
C GLN A 386 19.51 -5.43 38.73
N VAL A 387 18.42 -4.71 39.02
CA VAL A 387 17.07 -5.27 38.91
C VAL A 387 16.71 -5.59 37.45
N ILE A 388 17.08 -4.72 36.50
CA ILE A 388 16.88 -5.00 35.06
C ILE A 388 17.65 -6.25 34.64
N LEU A 389 18.94 -6.35 34.98
CA LEU A 389 19.77 -7.49 34.58
C LEU A 389 19.24 -8.80 35.18
N ARG A 390 18.85 -8.81 36.46
CA ARG A 390 18.21 -9.99 37.07
C ARG A 390 16.92 -10.40 36.35
N THR A 391 16.14 -9.42 35.90
CA THR A 391 14.91 -9.68 35.12
C THR A 391 15.23 -10.27 33.75
N LEU A 392 16.28 -9.78 33.09
CA LEU A 392 16.76 -10.32 31.82
C LEU A 392 17.29 -11.75 31.98
N ASP A 393 18.08 -12.01 33.01
CA ASP A 393 18.63 -13.34 33.31
C ASP A 393 17.51 -14.34 33.61
N ALA A 394 16.53 -13.97 34.45
CA ALA A 394 15.37 -14.80 34.75
C ALA A 394 14.51 -15.09 33.51
N TYR A 395 14.35 -14.11 32.60
CA TYR A 395 13.67 -14.33 31.33
C TYR A 395 14.47 -15.26 30.41
N CYS A 396 15.78 -15.07 30.30
CA CYS A 396 16.65 -15.90 29.47
C CYS A 396 16.68 -17.36 29.95
N SER A 397 16.71 -17.58 31.27
CA SER A 397 16.73 -18.93 31.85
C SER A 397 15.47 -19.74 31.55
N ILE A 398 14.29 -19.10 31.49
CA ILE A 398 13.03 -19.81 31.20
C ILE A 398 12.69 -19.85 29.70
N SER A 399 13.08 -18.84 28.92
CA SER A 399 12.70 -18.74 27.51
C SER A 399 13.65 -19.45 26.55
N GLY A 400 14.87 -19.75 27.00
CA GLY A 400 15.98 -20.21 26.16
C GLY A 400 16.66 -19.10 25.35
N GLN A 401 16.15 -17.86 25.40
CA GLN A 401 16.80 -16.72 24.76
C GLN A 401 18.08 -16.31 25.47
N GLN A 402 18.94 -15.55 24.78
CA GLN A 402 20.19 -15.05 25.34
C GLN A 402 20.49 -13.64 24.84
N VAL A 403 20.91 -12.76 25.74
CA VAL A 403 21.39 -11.42 25.40
C VAL A 403 22.79 -11.50 24.77
N ASN A 404 22.99 -10.79 23.66
CA ASN A 404 24.31 -10.59 23.07
C ASN A 404 25.00 -9.39 23.72
N TYR A 405 25.84 -9.62 24.72
CA TYR A 405 26.54 -8.56 25.45
C TYR A 405 27.48 -7.72 24.58
N HIS A 406 28.07 -8.29 23.51
CA HIS A 406 28.96 -7.57 22.60
C HIS A 406 28.24 -6.62 21.64
N LYS A 407 26.98 -6.94 21.30
CA LYS A 407 26.15 -6.10 20.42
C LYS A 407 25.22 -5.17 21.20
N SER A 408 24.91 -5.52 22.43
CA SER A 408 24.17 -4.68 23.36
C SER A 408 25.03 -3.50 23.81
N CYS A 409 24.41 -2.35 24.00
CA CYS A 409 25.11 -1.13 24.37
C CYS A 409 24.25 -0.24 25.27
N PHE A 410 24.89 0.69 25.97
CA PHE A 410 24.19 1.72 26.71
C PHE A 410 24.48 3.11 26.14
N LEU A 411 23.49 3.99 26.25
CA LEU A 411 23.52 5.38 25.81
C LEU A 411 23.20 6.29 27.00
N VAL A 412 23.94 7.37 27.13
CA VAL A 412 23.80 8.36 28.19
C VAL A 412 24.00 9.77 27.63
N ASP A 413 23.66 10.79 28.41
CA ASP A 413 24.03 12.14 28.05
C ASP A 413 25.56 12.34 28.00
N ARG A 414 26.02 13.16 27.06
CA ARG A 414 27.46 13.45 26.87
C ARG A 414 28.08 14.09 28.12
N LYS A 415 27.32 14.86 28.90
CA LYS A 415 27.79 15.55 30.10
C LYS A 415 27.82 14.66 31.35
N LEU A 416 27.34 13.41 31.27
CA LEU A 416 27.38 12.51 32.41
C LEU A 416 28.85 12.24 32.84
N PRO A 417 29.21 12.36 34.13
CA PRO A 417 30.59 12.16 34.59
C PRO A 417 31.15 10.79 34.21
N LEU A 418 32.43 10.73 33.81
CA LEU A 418 33.13 9.51 33.41
C LEU A 418 33.09 8.41 34.50
N ALA A 419 33.17 8.79 35.77
CA ALA A 419 33.05 7.84 36.87
C ALA A 419 31.69 7.10 36.87
N ARG A 420 30.60 7.81 36.54
CA ARG A 420 29.26 7.21 36.43
C ARG A 420 29.16 6.32 35.19
N LYS A 421 29.70 6.75 34.06
CA LYS A 421 29.76 5.95 32.82
C LYS A 421 30.49 4.62 33.05
N ARG A 422 31.65 4.66 33.71
CA ARG A 422 32.41 3.44 34.10
C ARG A 422 31.61 2.56 35.06
N ALA A 423 30.88 3.14 36.02
CA ALA A 423 30.03 2.37 36.92
C ALA A 423 28.89 1.65 36.17
N ILE A 424 28.23 2.32 35.21
CA ILE A 424 27.19 1.71 34.37
C ILE A 424 27.78 0.56 33.54
N ALA A 425 28.93 0.79 32.88
CA ALA A 425 29.62 -0.23 32.09
C ALA A 425 30.00 -1.46 32.94
N ARG A 426 30.52 -1.26 34.16
CA ARG A 426 30.86 -2.35 35.09
C ARG A 426 29.65 -3.15 35.55
N VAL A 427 28.52 -2.49 35.82
CA VAL A 427 27.30 -3.16 36.29
C VAL A 427 26.63 -3.92 35.15
N THR A 428 26.57 -3.34 33.96
CA THR A 428 25.83 -3.91 32.81
C THR A 428 26.64 -4.86 31.95
N GLY A 429 27.98 -4.73 31.94
CA GLY A 429 28.83 -5.41 30.98
C GLY A 429 28.69 -4.89 29.53
N PHE A 430 27.89 -3.84 29.30
CA PHE A 430 27.65 -3.26 27.98
C PHE A 430 28.65 -2.16 27.64
N GLN A 431 28.90 -1.97 26.34
CA GLN A 431 29.75 -0.88 25.86
C GLN A 431 28.95 0.43 25.72
N GLU A 432 29.59 1.56 26.02
CA GLU A 432 29.01 2.89 25.75
C GLU A 432 28.99 3.14 24.24
N ARG A 433 27.88 3.64 23.72
CA ARG A 433 27.82 4.24 22.38
C ARG A 433 27.39 5.69 22.45
N SER A 434 27.87 6.49 21.51
CA SER A 434 27.50 7.90 21.35
C SER A 434 26.43 8.08 20.28
N PHE A 435 25.66 9.17 20.40
CA PHE A 435 24.71 9.58 19.37
C PHE A 435 25.44 10.21 18.16
N PRO A 436 24.95 10.02 16.93
CA PRO A 436 23.74 9.30 16.57
C PRO A 436 23.92 7.77 16.51
N ILE A 437 22.85 7.01 16.81
CA ILE A 437 22.83 5.54 16.67
C ILE A 437 21.66 5.09 15.81
N LYS A 438 21.86 4.05 14.99
CA LYS A 438 20.80 3.47 14.16
C LYS A 438 19.85 2.61 15.02
N TYR A 439 18.56 2.89 14.92
CA TYR A 439 17.47 2.11 15.51
C TYR A 439 16.32 2.04 14.53
N LEU A 440 15.82 0.84 14.25
CA LEU A 440 14.71 0.64 13.30
C LEU A 440 14.96 1.31 11.94
N GLY A 441 16.21 1.28 11.47
CA GLY A 441 16.62 1.90 10.21
C GLY A 441 16.76 3.43 10.21
N CYS A 442 16.42 4.11 11.32
CA CYS A 442 16.47 5.56 11.45
C CYS A 442 17.57 6.00 12.45
N PRO A 443 18.17 7.19 12.29
CA PRO A 443 19.16 7.71 13.22
C PRO A 443 18.47 8.30 14.46
N LEU A 444 18.76 7.75 15.65
CA LEU A 444 18.44 8.36 16.94
C LEU A 444 19.52 9.38 17.32
N TYR A 445 19.11 10.59 17.71
CA TYR A 445 20.05 11.66 18.07
C TYR A 445 19.49 12.56 19.18
N VAL A 446 20.38 13.36 19.78
CA VAL A 446 20.01 14.39 20.76
C VAL A 446 20.13 15.77 20.11
N GLY A 447 19.12 16.62 20.31
CA GLY A 447 19.10 17.98 19.78
C GLY A 447 18.55 18.10 18.35
N ARG A 448 19.13 18.98 17.53
CA ARG A 448 18.67 19.24 16.16
C ARG A 448 19.22 18.21 15.17
N ALA A 449 18.37 17.81 14.22
CA ALA A 449 18.75 16.96 13.10
C ALA A 449 19.84 17.65 12.25
N LYS A 450 20.93 16.94 11.97
CA LYS A 450 22.05 17.41 11.13
C LYS A 450 22.11 16.61 9.84
N LEU A 451 22.65 17.21 8.77
CA LEU A 451 22.74 16.56 7.45
C LEU A 451 23.48 15.22 7.49
N TYR A 452 24.64 15.18 8.18
CA TYR A 452 25.47 13.97 8.23
C TYR A 452 24.82 12.78 8.92
N PHE A 453 23.77 12.98 9.75
CA PHE A 453 23.00 11.87 10.34
C PHE A 453 22.32 11.00 9.29
N PHE A 454 22.07 11.55 8.09
CA PHE A 454 21.41 10.86 6.98
C PHE A 454 22.37 10.53 5.84
N SER A 455 23.68 10.67 6.04
CA SER A 455 24.70 10.33 5.05
C SER A 455 24.63 8.87 4.59
N GLU A 456 24.32 7.94 5.50
CA GLU A 456 24.14 6.51 5.17
C GLU A 456 22.99 6.30 4.16
N LEU A 457 21.90 7.07 4.27
CA LEU A 457 20.77 7.02 3.33
C LEU A 457 21.21 7.48 1.93
N CYS A 458 21.88 8.62 1.84
CA CYS A 458 22.42 9.12 0.57
C CYS A 458 23.41 8.11 -0.03
N ASN A 459 24.32 7.55 0.79
CA ASN A 459 25.28 6.53 0.35
C ASN A 459 24.61 5.23 -0.10
N LEU A 460 23.50 4.83 0.52
CA LEU A 460 22.72 3.67 0.08
C LEU A 460 22.11 3.91 -1.31
N VAL A 461 21.51 5.08 -1.53
CA VAL A 461 20.96 5.48 -2.83
C VAL A 461 22.06 5.57 -3.88
N SER A 462 23.19 6.22 -3.57
CA SER A 462 24.34 6.32 -4.48
C SER A 462 24.92 4.96 -4.83
N ARG A 463 25.12 4.06 -3.86
CA ARG A 463 25.59 2.69 -4.13
C ARG A 463 24.62 1.93 -5.04
N ARG A 464 23.32 2.16 -4.88
CA ARG A 464 22.30 1.54 -5.74
C ARG A 464 22.38 2.08 -7.17
N VAL A 465 22.51 3.40 -7.33
CA VAL A 465 22.74 4.06 -8.62
C VAL A 465 24.02 3.56 -9.30
N LEU A 466 25.13 3.49 -8.56
CA LEU A 466 26.42 3.01 -9.06
C LEU A 466 26.36 1.53 -9.48
N SER A 467 25.59 0.70 -8.78
CA SER A 467 25.38 -0.70 -9.20
C SER A 467 24.68 -0.83 -10.56
N TRP A 468 24.04 0.25 -11.05
CA TRP A 468 23.37 0.32 -12.33
C TRP A 468 24.09 1.17 -13.38
N SER A 469 25.00 2.07 -12.97
CA SER A 469 25.66 3.01 -13.89
C SER A 469 26.57 2.33 -14.91
N GLY A 470 27.07 1.12 -14.62
CA GLY A 470 27.80 0.27 -15.59
C GLY A 470 26.89 -0.54 -16.53
N ARG A 471 25.57 -0.31 -16.54
CA ARG A 471 24.60 -1.10 -17.29
C ARG A 471 23.85 -0.21 -18.30
N LEU A 472 23.76 -0.64 -19.55
CA LEU A 472 23.15 0.07 -20.69
C LEU A 472 21.63 0.27 -20.51
N LEU A 473 21.20 1.12 -19.58
CA LEU A 473 19.80 1.41 -19.29
C LEU A 473 19.28 2.57 -20.14
N SER A 474 18.12 2.37 -20.78
CA SER A 474 17.38 3.44 -21.45
C SER A 474 16.89 4.51 -20.45
N SER A 475 16.62 5.73 -20.92
CA SER A 475 16.08 6.80 -20.06
C SER A 475 14.73 6.41 -19.45
N GLY A 476 13.89 5.67 -20.20
CA GLY A 476 12.65 5.09 -19.68
C GLY A 476 12.90 4.05 -18.57
N GLY A 477 13.88 3.16 -18.75
CA GLY A 477 14.27 2.20 -17.71
C GLY A 477 14.78 2.88 -16.43
N LYS A 478 15.59 3.94 -16.56
CA LYS A 478 16.04 4.76 -15.42
C LYS A 478 14.88 5.42 -14.69
N LEU A 479 13.91 5.97 -15.41
CA LEU A 479 12.70 6.57 -14.84
C LEU A 479 11.90 5.56 -14.01
N VAL A 480 11.70 4.35 -14.55
CA VAL A 480 11.01 3.26 -13.83
C VAL A 480 11.76 2.87 -12.56
N LEU A 481 13.09 2.78 -12.60
CA LEU A 481 13.92 2.48 -11.41
C LEU A 481 13.86 3.59 -10.37
N ILE A 482 13.83 4.86 -10.78
CA ILE A 482 13.62 5.98 -9.87
C ILE A 482 12.26 5.84 -9.18
N LYS A 483 11.20 5.64 -9.96
CA LYS A 483 9.82 5.59 -9.45
C LYS A 483 9.57 4.41 -8.51
N SER A 484 10.07 3.23 -8.88
CA SER A 484 9.77 1.98 -8.16
C SER A 484 10.78 1.61 -7.08
N VAL A 485 12.06 1.99 -7.23
CA VAL A 485 13.13 1.59 -6.32
C VAL A 485 13.69 2.78 -5.56
N LEU A 486 14.27 3.76 -6.25
CA LEU A 486 15.02 4.83 -5.57
C LEU A 486 14.11 5.71 -4.70
N SER A 487 12.92 6.05 -5.20
CA SER A 487 11.93 6.85 -4.46
C SER A 487 11.37 6.10 -3.25
N SER A 488 11.47 4.75 -3.21
CA SER A 488 10.97 3.93 -2.10
C SER A 488 11.94 3.86 -0.90
N ILE A 489 13.25 3.93 -1.17
CA ILE A 489 14.31 3.82 -0.15
C ILE A 489 14.15 4.85 0.99
N PRO A 490 13.92 6.16 0.73
CA PRO A 490 13.84 7.16 1.80
C PRO A 490 12.49 7.18 2.54
N ILE A 491 11.45 6.49 2.04
CA ILE A 491 10.06 6.61 2.54
C ILE A 491 9.98 6.31 4.04
N HIS A 492 10.60 5.21 4.49
CA HIS A 492 10.56 4.80 5.89
C HIS A 492 11.15 5.88 6.82
N ILE A 493 12.29 6.46 6.43
CA ILE A 493 12.96 7.51 7.21
C ILE A 493 12.13 8.80 7.18
N MET A 494 11.55 9.16 6.04
CA MET A 494 10.67 10.35 5.94
C MET A 494 9.39 10.22 6.75
N ALA A 495 8.86 9.00 6.89
CA ALA A 495 7.68 8.74 7.69
C ALA A 495 7.95 8.91 9.20
N ALA A 496 9.11 8.46 9.70
CA ALA A 496 9.40 8.39 11.14
C ALA A 496 10.35 9.46 11.67
N SER A 497 11.17 10.10 10.82
CA SER A 497 12.22 11.04 11.26
C SER A 497 12.01 12.46 10.73
N MET A 498 12.60 13.44 11.43
CA MET A 498 12.77 14.79 10.90
C MET A 498 13.91 14.82 9.87
N VAL A 499 13.57 14.84 8.59
CA VAL A 499 14.55 14.89 7.50
C VAL A 499 14.81 16.34 7.09
N PRO A 500 16.05 16.86 7.18
CA PRO A 500 16.35 18.21 6.73
C PRO A 500 16.13 18.36 5.22
N LYS A 501 15.62 19.53 4.78
CA LYS A 501 15.43 19.85 3.35
C LYS A 501 16.69 19.65 2.50
N GLY A 502 17.88 19.86 3.06
CA GLY A 502 19.15 19.61 2.38
C GLY A 502 19.35 18.14 1.98
N VAL A 503 18.93 17.18 2.82
CA VAL A 503 18.99 15.75 2.51
C VAL A 503 18.04 15.41 1.35
N VAL A 504 16.82 15.98 1.38
CA VAL A 504 15.83 15.80 0.32
C VAL A 504 16.37 16.30 -1.02
N ARG A 505 16.95 17.51 -1.04
CA ARG A 505 17.60 18.08 -2.23
C ARG A 505 18.75 17.20 -2.72
N GLN A 506 19.60 16.69 -1.82
CA GLN A 506 20.71 15.82 -2.20
C GLN A 506 20.23 14.50 -2.84
N LEU A 507 19.15 13.91 -2.32
CA LEU A 507 18.55 12.71 -2.91
C LEU A 507 17.96 12.98 -4.29
N GLU A 508 17.20 14.06 -4.45
CA GLU A 508 16.64 14.45 -5.75
C GLU A 508 17.73 14.82 -6.77
N GLN A 509 18.84 15.41 -6.32
CA GLN A 509 20.03 15.62 -7.15
C GLN A 509 20.61 14.29 -7.63
N ILE A 510 20.80 13.30 -6.74
CA ILE A 510 21.26 11.96 -7.13
C ILE A 510 20.31 11.32 -8.14
N PHE A 511 18.98 11.45 -7.95
CA PHE A 511 17.99 10.91 -8.88
C PHE A 511 18.07 11.60 -10.26
N SER A 512 18.18 12.93 -10.26
CA SER A 512 18.30 13.74 -11.48
C SER A 512 19.58 13.40 -12.23
N SER A 513 20.72 13.33 -11.53
CA SER A 513 22.01 12.94 -12.12
C SER A 513 21.99 11.50 -12.62
N PHE A 514 21.30 10.57 -11.95
CA PHE A 514 21.13 9.21 -12.46
C PHE A 514 20.33 9.18 -13.77
N LEU A 515 19.20 9.91 -13.81
CA LEU A 515 18.32 9.97 -14.98
C LEU A 515 19.08 10.51 -16.21
N TRP A 516 19.72 11.66 -16.07
CA TRP A 516 20.41 12.33 -17.18
C TRP A 516 21.79 11.73 -17.46
N GLY A 517 22.49 11.23 -16.44
CA GLY A 517 23.79 10.53 -16.50
C GLY A 517 25.02 11.44 -16.42
N ASN A 518 26.17 10.86 -16.07
CA ASN A 518 27.50 11.36 -16.43
C ASN A 518 27.95 10.59 -17.68
N SER A 519 28.43 11.27 -18.71
CA SER A 519 29.14 10.64 -19.83
C SER A 519 30.65 10.82 -19.67
N ASP A 520 31.42 9.92 -20.26
CA ASP A 520 32.89 10.04 -20.38
C ASP A 520 33.31 11.31 -21.16
N PHE A 521 32.36 11.95 -21.85
CA PHE A 521 32.52 13.19 -22.64
C PHE A 521 31.97 14.47 -21.95
N GLY A 522 31.82 14.46 -20.62
CA GLY A 522 31.40 15.64 -19.83
C GLY A 522 29.96 15.60 -19.28
N PRO A 523 29.51 16.67 -18.59
CA PRO A 523 28.19 16.73 -17.96
C PRO A 523 27.07 16.82 -19.01
N ARG A 524 26.08 15.93 -18.93
CA ARG A 524 24.89 15.97 -19.80
C ARG A 524 23.92 17.08 -19.36
N PHE A 525 23.28 17.72 -20.34
CA PHE A 525 22.22 18.69 -20.08
C PHE A 525 21.03 18.06 -19.33
N HIS A 526 20.59 18.73 -18.25
CA HIS A 526 19.33 18.41 -17.59
C HIS A 526 18.17 19.01 -18.40
N TRP A 527 17.74 18.28 -19.43
CA TRP A 527 16.77 18.73 -20.44
C TRP A 527 15.44 19.22 -19.85
N ILE A 528 14.95 18.60 -18.79
CA ILE A 528 13.73 18.99 -18.08
C ILE A 528 14.06 19.15 -16.60
N LYS A 529 13.64 20.27 -16.00
CA LYS A 529 13.80 20.54 -14.56
C LYS A 529 13.13 19.45 -13.73
N TRP A 530 13.78 19.02 -12.64
CA TRP A 530 13.26 17.96 -11.76
C TRP A 530 11.81 18.22 -11.28
N ALA A 531 11.51 19.46 -10.87
CA ALA A 531 10.17 19.87 -10.44
C ALA A 531 9.07 19.69 -11.51
N ALA A 532 9.42 19.77 -12.80
CA ALA A 532 8.47 19.50 -13.89
C ALA A 532 8.26 17.98 -14.08
N LEU A 533 9.30 17.17 -13.89
CA LEU A 533 9.21 15.70 -13.96
C LEU A 533 8.38 15.10 -12.83
N THR A 534 8.35 15.75 -11.65
CA THR A 534 7.59 15.31 -10.47
C THR A 534 6.09 15.62 -10.53
N LYS A 535 5.60 16.17 -11.65
CA LYS A 535 4.16 16.35 -11.88
C LYS A 535 3.50 15.03 -12.32
N PRO A 536 2.19 14.86 -12.06
CA PRO A 536 1.40 13.80 -12.67
C PRO A 536 1.51 13.80 -14.21
N VAL A 537 1.27 12.64 -14.82
CA VAL A 537 1.37 12.48 -16.28
C VAL A 537 0.31 13.31 -17.01
N GLU A 538 -0.86 13.45 -16.39
CA GLU A 538 -1.98 14.27 -16.86
C GLU A 538 -1.67 15.77 -16.80
N GLU A 539 -0.66 16.17 -16.03
CA GLU A 539 -0.23 17.56 -15.84
C GLU A 539 1.11 17.84 -16.56
N GLY A 540 1.47 16.98 -17.52
CA GLY A 540 2.67 17.13 -18.36
C GLY A 540 3.98 16.71 -17.69
N GLY A 541 3.92 15.99 -16.57
CA GLY A 541 5.11 15.42 -15.91
C GLY A 541 5.44 13.99 -16.35
N ALA A 542 6.38 13.39 -15.63
CA ALA A 542 6.79 11.99 -15.84
C ALA A 542 6.18 11.03 -14.80
N GLY A 543 5.27 11.53 -13.96
CA GLY A 543 4.66 10.74 -12.88
C GLY A 543 5.64 10.36 -11.77
N LEU A 544 6.75 11.10 -11.64
CA LEU A 544 7.60 11.05 -10.45
C LEU A 544 6.91 11.79 -9.29
N ARG A 545 7.32 11.51 -8.06
CA ARG A 545 6.79 12.19 -6.88
C ARG A 545 7.88 13.03 -6.23
N SER A 546 7.56 14.27 -5.88
CA SER A 546 8.49 15.10 -5.11
C SER A 546 8.68 14.49 -3.73
N LEU A 547 9.94 14.33 -3.32
CA LEU A 547 10.26 13.78 -2.00
C LEU A 547 9.82 14.74 -0.88
N GLN A 548 9.79 16.05 -1.16
CA GLN A 548 9.29 17.05 -0.21
C GLN A 548 7.77 16.88 0.00
N SER A 549 6.99 16.80 -1.07
CA SER A 549 5.54 16.55 -0.96
C SER A 549 5.22 15.20 -0.30
N ILE A 550 6.06 14.17 -0.50
CA ILE A 550 5.94 12.90 0.24
C ILE A 550 6.16 13.12 1.75
N PHE A 551 7.21 13.86 2.12
CA PHE A 551 7.50 14.16 3.53
C PHE A 551 6.35 14.94 4.19
N ASP A 552 5.79 15.93 3.49
CA ASP A 552 4.68 16.74 3.98
C ASP A 552 3.38 15.92 4.10
N ALA A 553 3.10 15.02 3.15
CA ALA A 553 1.98 14.08 3.25
C ALA A 553 2.13 13.12 4.45
N PHE A 554 3.36 12.68 4.76
CA PHE A 554 3.61 11.93 6.00
C PHE A 554 3.45 12.80 7.25
N SER A 555 3.75 14.09 7.21
CA SER A 555 3.47 15.01 8.31
C SER A 555 1.97 15.07 8.61
N LEU A 556 1.12 15.16 7.58
CA LEU A 556 -0.34 15.09 7.72
C LEU A 556 -0.79 13.76 8.32
N LYS A 557 -0.19 12.64 7.88
CA LYS A 557 -0.49 11.32 8.47
C LYS A 557 -0.11 11.25 9.96
N LEU A 558 1.04 11.82 10.33
CA LEU A 558 1.46 11.86 11.72
C LEU A 558 0.52 12.72 12.56
N TRP A 559 0.05 13.85 12.04
CA TRP A 559 -0.96 14.68 12.69
C TRP A 559 -2.27 13.91 12.88
N TRP A 560 -2.77 13.26 11.83
CA TRP A 560 -3.95 12.40 11.90
C TRP A 560 -3.82 11.30 12.98
N SER A 561 -2.69 10.60 13.00
CA SER A 561 -2.41 9.55 14.01
C SER A 561 -2.34 10.12 15.43
N PHE A 562 -1.73 11.29 15.59
CA PHE A 562 -1.70 12.03 16.86
C PHE A 562 -3.11 12.40 17.32
N ARG A 563 -3.98 12.89 16.42
CA ARG A 563 -5.38 13.23 16.73
C ARG A 563 -6.20 12.01 17.14
N CYS A 564 -6.03 10.88 16.47
CA CYS A 564 -6.72 9.64 16.81
C CYS A 564 -6.38 9.13 18.22
N ASN A 565 -5.19 9.46 18.75
CA ASN A 565 -4.70 9.04 20.07
C ASN A 565 -4.79 7.52 20.34
N THR A 566 -4.53 6.70 19.32
CA THR A 566 -4.64 5.23 19.44
C THR A 566 -3.34 4.52 19.80
N SER A 567 -2.21 5.22 19.82
CA SER A 567 -0.89 4.62 20.07
C SER A 567 -0.20 5.21 21.29
N LEU A 568 0.69 4.42 21.90
CA LEU A 568 1.49 4.84 23.06
C LEU A 568 2.29 6.13 22.78
N TRP A 569 2.76 6.30 21.55
CA TRP A 569 3.39 7.54 21.10
C TRP A 569 2.43 8.73 21.15
N ALA A 570 1.23 8.58 20.57
CA ALA A 570 0.25 9.66 20.56
C ALA A 570 -0.13 10.05 21.99
N SER A 571 -0.43 9.08 22.87
CA SER A 571 -0.80 9.36 24.26
C SER A 571 0.33 10.04 25.04
N PHE A 572 1.59 9.65 24.80
CA PHE A 572 2.74 10.33 25.39
C PHE A 572 2.88 11.77 24.89
N MET A 573 2.68 12.01 23.59
CA MET A 573 2.75 13.36 23.00
C MET A 573 1.62 14.26 23.51
N HIS A 574 0.39 13.75 23.66
CA HIS A 574 -0.74 14.45 24.26
C HIS A 574 -0.38 14.91 25.69
N ALA A 575 0.03 13.96 26.53
CA ALA A 575 0.42 14.25 27.92
C ALA A 575 1.61 15.23 28.02
N LYS A 576 2.55 15.18 27.06
CA LYS A 576 3.74 16.04 27.06
C LYS A 576 3.45 17.49 26.63
N TYR A 577 2.55 17.70 25.67
CA TYR A 577 2.42 18.97 24.97
C TYR A 577 1.06 19.66 25.12
N LEU A 578 -0.02 18.89 25.32
CA LEU A 578 -1.37 19.43 25.33
C LEU A 578 -1.87 19.81 26.73
N SER A 579 -1.42 19.13 27.79
CA SER A 579 -2.04 19.30 29.13
C SER A 579 -3.57 19.15 28.99
N ASP A 580 -4.37 20.16 29.35
CA ASP A 580 -5.84 20.16 29.22
C ASP A 580 -6.36 20.76 27.90
N ARG A 581 -5.46 21.12 26.97
CA ARG A 581 -5.85 21.74 25.69
C ARG A 581 -6.20 20.70 24.64
N LEU A 582 -7.07 21.09 23.71
CA LEU A 582 -7.39 20.28 22.54
C LEU A 582 -6.22 20.26 21.54
N PRO A 583 -6.07 19.19 20.74
CA PRO A 583 -5.07 19.15 19.68
C PRO A 583 -5.17 20.31 18.66
N CYS A 584 -6.39 20.78 18.34
CA CYS A 584 -6.61 21.94 17.48
C CYS A 584 -6.17 23.28 18.14
N GLN A 585 -5.79 23.27 19.41
CA GLN A 585 -5.20 24.41 20.13
C GLN A 585 -3.69 24.22 20.37
N ALA A 586 -3.08 23.21 19.74
CA ALA A 586 -1.64 22.96 19.87
C ALA A 586 -0.80 24.10 19.28
N ASP A 587 0.24 24.49 20.01
CA ASP A 587 1.18 25.55 19.62
C ASP A 587 2.65 25.14 19.82
N VAL A 588 3.55 25.88 19.16
CA VAL A 588 4.99 25.70 19.29
C VAL A 588 5.59 26.72 20.25
N VAL A 589 6.24 26.23 21.29
CA VAL A 589 7.10 27.00 22.20
C VAL A 589 8.57 26.77 21.86
N ARG A 590 9.41 27.80 22.06
CA ARG A 590 10.86 27.71 21.83
C ARG A 590 11.48 26.57 22.63
N GLY A 591 12.30 25.75 21.96
CA GLY A 591 13.02 24.63 22.59
C GLY A 591 12.30 23.26 22.54
N GLN A 592 11.07 23.21 22.03
CA GLN A 592 10.35 21.94 21.84
C GLN A 592 10.93 21.07 20.72
N SER A 593 10.56 19.78 20.71
CA SER A 593 11.19 18.78 19.83
C SER A 593 10.95 19.09 18.35
N GLY A 594 11.85 18.58 17.50
CA GLY A 594 11.69 18.72 16.04
C GLY A 594 10.39 18.09 15.55
N ILE A 595 10.03 16.92 16.10
CA ILE A 595 8.81 16.18 15.73
C ILE A 595 7.57 17.00 16.06
N TRP A 596 7.50 17.59 17.26
CA TRP A 596 6.38 18.46 17.64
C TRP A 596 6.21 19.64 16.67
N ARG A 597 7.31 20.30 16.29
CA ARG A 597 7.27 21.39 15.30
C ARG A 597 6.79 20.93 13.92
N ARG A 598 7.09 19.70 13.50
CA ARG A 598 6.55 19.13 12.25
C ARG A 598 5.05 18.87 12.33
N LEU A 599 4.56 18.40 13.47
CA LEU A 599 3.14 18.19 13.71
C LEU A 599 2.37 19.51 13.65
N VAL A 600 2.73 20.46 14.51
CA VAL A 600 2.04 21.75 14.57
C VAL A 600 2.20 22.54 13.26
N GLY A 601 3.32 22.37 12.54
CA GLY A 601 3.56 23.03 11.26
C GLY A 601 2.59 22.64 10.13
N VAL A 602 1.88 21.52 10.25
CA VAL A 602 0.84 21.10 9.28
C VAL A 602 -0.57 21.07 9.86
N LYS A 603 -0.73 21.47 11.13
CA LYS A 603 -1.99 21.47 11.88
C LYS A 603 -3.12 22.14 11.13
N SER A 604 -2.95 23.39 10.71
CA SER A 604 -4.02 24.17 10.07
C SER A 604 -4.50 23.54 8.77
N LEU A 605 -3.57 23.03 7.97
CA LEU A 605 -3.88 22.33 6.71
C LEU A 605 -4.52 20.96 6.96
N ALA A 606 -4.15 20.26 8.02
CA ALA A 606 -4.76 18.98 8.35
C ALA A 606 -6.17 19.16 8.90
N ASP A 607 -6.34 20.09 9.85
CA ASP A 607 -7.59 20.32 10.57
C ASP A 607 -8.70 20.89 9.69
N SER A 608 -8.35 21.59 8.58
CA SER A 608 -9.33 21.98 7.57
C SER A 608 -9.99 20.80 6.84
N HIS A 609 -9.40 19.60 6.97
CA HIS A 609 -9.87 18.35 6.35
C HIS A 609 -10.19 17.25 7.37
N VAL A 610 -10.10 17.58 8.67
CA VAL A 610 -10.59 16.74 9.75
C VAL A 610 -12.02 17.17 10.07
N ARG A 611 -12.95 16.22 10.09
CA ARG A 611 -14.33 16.45 10.53
C ARG A 611 -14.72 15.43 11.58
N TRP A 612 -15.73 15.77 12.38
CA TRP A 612 -16.32 14.86 13.36
C TRP A 612 -17.72 14.48 12.94
N VAL A 613 -17.97 13.17 12.87
CA VAL A 613 -19.31 12.60 12.73
C VAL A 613 -19.86 12.36 14.13
N LEU A 614 -20.94 13.06 14.47
CA LEU A 614 -21.54 13.03 15.80
C LEU A 614 -22.23 11.68 16.08
N GLY A 615 -21.79 11.01 17.13
CA GLY A 615 -22.43 9.88 17.77
C GLY A 615 -23.12 10.32 19.06
N ASN A 616 -22.35 10.40 20.16
CA ASN A 616 -22.81 10.80 21.49
C ASN A 616 -22.61 12.29 21.79
N GLY A 617 -21.94 13.04 20.92
CA GLY A 617 -21.76 14.49 21.04
C GLY A 617 -20.76 14.91 22.12
N ALA A 618 -19.84 14.04 22.52
CA ALA A 618 -18.77 14.36 23.47
C ALA A 618 -17.71 15.33 22.89
N VAL A 619 -17.66 15.50 21.56
CA VAL A 619 -16.80 16.46 20.87
C VAL A 619 -17.04 17.91 21.35
N ASP A 620 -15.96 18.69 21.42
CA ASP A 620 -16.01 20.11 21.78
C ASP A 620 -16.84 20.92 20.77
N PHE A 621 -17.79 21.70 21.27
CA PHE A 621 -18.73 22.43 20.43
C PHE A 621 -18.05 23.57 19.64
N TRP A 622 -16.98 24.16 20.17
CA TRP A 622 -16.44 25.43 19.69
C TRP A 622 -15.25 25.26 18.75
N HIS A 623 -14.32 24.38 19.11
CA HIS A 623 -13.00 24.30 18.47
C HIS A 623 -12.89 23.17 17.44
N GLU A 624 -13.81 22.20 17.45
CA GLU A 624 -13.78 21.05 16.57
C GLU A 624 -14.74 21.22 15.38
N ASN A 625 -14.34 20.71 14.22
CA ASN A 625 -15.10 20.86 12.97
C ASN A 625 -16.17 19.77 12.82
N TRP A 626 -17.20 19.80 13.67
CA TRP A 626 -18.34 18.88 13.57
C TRP A 626 -19.43 19.40 12.60
N MET A 627 -19.49 20.71 12.35
CA MET A 627 -20.43 21.31 11.39
C MET A 627 -19.97 21.13 9.93
N GLY A 628 -18.68 20.84 9.71
CA GLY A 628 -18.08 20.76 8.36
C GLY A 628 -17.76 22.11 7.72
N SER A 629 -18.14 23.22 8.36
CA SER A 629 -17.88 24.60 7.90
C SER A 629 -16.76 25.29 8.70
N GLY A 630 -15.93 24.51 9.41
CA GLY A 630 -14.85 24.98 10.28
C GLY A 630 -15.27 25.12 11.75
N PRO A 631 -14.31 25.43 12.66
CA PRO A 631 -14.57 25.70 14.06
C PRO A 631 -15.57 26.85 14.25
N LEU A 632 -16.43 26.76 15.27
CA LEU A 632 -17.38 27.82 15.60
C LEU A 632 -16.71 29.00 16.29
N CYS A 633 -15.64 28.78 17.05
CA CYS A 633 -14.87 29.84 17.70
C CYS A 633 -14.30 30.88 16.72
N ASP A 634 -14.12 30.52 15.45
CA ASP A 634 -13.64 31.44 14.41
C ASP A 634 -14.76 32.35 13.88
N LYS A 635 -16.01 32.09 14.25
CA LYS A 635 -17.22 32.76 13.74
C LYS A 635 -17.95 33.59 14.78
N VAL A 636 -17.56 33.49 16.05
CA VAL A 636 -18.17 34.22 17.17
C VAL A 636 -17.10 34.79 18.09
N GLU A 637 -17.37 35.95 18.69
CA GLU A 637 -16.42 36.61 19.60
C GLU A 637 -16.47 36.03 21.02
N ILE A 638 -17.66 35.60 21.48
CA ILE A 638 -17.89 35.07 22.83
C ILE A 638 -18.30 33.61 22.72
N PHE A 639 -17.58 32.75 23.42
CA PHE A 639 -17.87 31.33 23.50
C PHE A 639 -17.48 30.75 24.87
N GLY A 640 -18.06 29.60 25.22
CA GLY A 640 -17.84 28.92 26.50
C GLY A 640 -17.02 27.63 26.36
N THR A 641 -17.16 26.74 27.34
CA THR A 641 -16.59 25.39 27.30
C THR A 641 -17.74 24.39 27.35
N HIS A 642 -18.12 23.87 26.19
CA HIS A 642 -19.29 22.99 26.04
C HIS A 642 -18.98 21.88 25.06
N SER A 643 -19.55 20.70 25.28
CA SER A 643 -19.64 19.66 24.25
C SER A 643 -20.89 19.85 23.40
N VAL A 644 -20.95 19.16 22.26
CA VAL A 644 -22.14 19.18 21.41
C VAL A 644 -23.36 18.61 22.13
N ALA A 645 -23.18 17.61 22.98
CA ALA A 645 -24.24 17.00 23.78
C ALA A 645 -24.90 17.99 24.75
N ASN A 646 -24.19 19.02 25.23
CA ASN A 646 -24.79 20.04 26.11
C ASN A 646 -25.90 20.84 25.42
N PHE A 647 -25.89 20.94 24.09
CA PHE A 647 -26.90 21.65 23.31
C PHE A 647 -28.06 20.75 22.84
N VAL A 648 -28.20 19.56 23.42
CA VAL A 648 -29.19 18.56 23.01
C VAL A 648 -30.03 18.17 24.21
N ASP A 649 -31.35 18.26 24.05
CA ASP A 649 -32.33 17.89 25.06
C ASP A 649 -33.32 16.87 24.47
N GLN A 650 -33.48 15.72 25.15
CA GLN A 650 -34.35 14.61 24.74
C GLN A 650 -34.18 14.21 23.25
N GLY A 651 -32.95 14.20 22.74
CA GLY A 651 -32.64 13.84 21.35
C GLY A 651 -33.01 14.93 20.32
N ARG A 652 -33.28 16.17 20.76
CA ARG A 652 -33.53 17.35 19.92
C ARG A 652 -32.55 18.46 20.25
N TRP A 653 -32.27 19.35 19.30
CA TRP A 653 -31.46 20.53 19.59
C TRP A 653 -32.18 21.46 20.57
N ASN A 654 -31.48 21.92 21.60
CA ASN A 654 -31.95 22.96 22.49
C ASN A 654 -31.80 24.33 21.80
N ILE A 655 -32.86 24.73 21.10
CA ILE A 655 -32.91 25.96 20.31
C ILE A 655 -32.66 27.20 21.19
N SER A 656 -33.17 27.20 22.43
CA SER A 656 -33.00 28.33 23.35
C SER A 656 -31.54 28.54 23.71
N MET A 657 -30.82 27.46 24.01
CA MET A 657 -29.39 27.49 24.32
C MET A 657 -28.57 27.86 23.08
N LEU A 658 -28.92 27.34 21.89
CA LEU A 658 -28.24 27.73 20.66
C LEU A 658 -28.40 29.22 20.35
N ARG A 659 -29.61 29.78 20.48
CA ARG A 659 -29.88 31.22 20.23
C ARG A 659 -29.22 32.13 21.26
N HIS A 660 -28.96 31.64 22.48
CA HIS A 660 -28.23 32.40 23.49
C HIS A 660 -26.78 32.65 23.07
N TRP A 661 -26.13 31.66 22.44
CA TRP A 661 -24.72 31.75 22.11
C TRP A 661 -24.41 32.05 20.63
N LEU A 662 -25.36 31.80 19.70
CA LEU A 662 -25.08 31.84 18.27
C LEU A 662 -26.05 32.75 17.49
N PRO A 663 -25.56 33.43 16.43
CA PRO A 663 -26.42 34.18 15.50
C PRO A 663 -27.47 33.29 14.80
N PRO A 664 -28.65 33.83 14.44
CA PRO A 664 -29.74 33.07 13.82
C PRO A 664 -29.36 32.30 12.55
N ALA A 665 -28.43 32.84 11.75
CA ALA A 665 -27.94 32.18 10.54
C ALA A 665 -27.21 30.86 10.86
N ILE A 666 -26.32 30.86 11.86
CA ILE A 666 -25.58 29.66 12.29
C ILE A 666 -26.53 28.66 12.94
N VAL A 667 -27.47 29.14 13.77
CA VAL A 667 -28.51 28.29 14.38
C VAL A 667 -29.28 27.54 13.29
N SER A 668 -29.68 28.23 12.21
CA SER A 668 -30.40 27.62 11.09
C SER A 668 -29.58 26.52 10.41
N SER A 669 -28.27 26.71 10.25
CA SER A 669 -27.37 25.66 9.74
C SER A 669 -27.26 24.47 10.69
N ILE A 670 -27.17 24.69 12.01
CA ILE A 670 -27.11 23.61 13.01
C ILE A 670 -28.40 22.81 13.03
N LEU A 671 -29.56 23.46 12.90
CA LEU A 671 -30.84 22.76 12.85
C LEU A 671 -30.98 21.86 11.62
N GLY A 672 -30.24 22.14 10.54
CA GLY A 672 -30.12 21.25 9.38
C GLY A 672 -29.25 20.02 9.62
N ILE A 673 -28.42 20.02 10.66
CA ILE A 673 -27.66 18.85 11.12
C ILE A 673 -28.52 18.14 12.14
N SER A 674 -28.68 16.83 12.02
CA SER A 674 -29.49 16.11 12.99
C SER A 674 -28.71 15.92 14.31
N PRO A 675 -29.34 16.04 15.49
CA PRO A 675 -28.67 15.99 16.79
C PRO A 675 -28.03 14.61 17.07
N PRO A 676 -27.03 14.53 17.95
CA PRO A 676 -26.49 13.26 18.46
C PRO A 676 -27.57 12.54 19.28
N VAL A 677 -27.91 11.32 18.87
CA VAL A 677 -28.89 10.44 19.55
C VAL A 677 -28.28 9.06 19.84
N SER A 678 -27.06 8.81 19.36
CA SER A 678 -26.41 7.49 19.45
C SER A 678 -25.59 7.37 20.73
N GLN A 679 -25.51 6.16 21.29
CA GLN A 679 -24.54 5.86 22.34
C GLN A 679 -23.12 5.59 21.80
N ARG A 680 -22.94 5.55 20.48
CA ARG A 680 -21.62 5.35 19.87
C ARG A 680 -20.74 6.58 20.10
N PRO A 681 -19.42 6.40 20.25
CA PRO A 681 -18.49 7.52 20.32
C PRO A 681 -18.50 8.31 19.02
N ASP A 682 -18.23 9.60 19.12
CA ASP A 682 -18.00 10.46 17.95
C ASP A 682 -16.79 9.95 17.14
N GLU A 683 -16.90 10.03 15.81
CA GLU A 683 -15.86 9.51 14.89
C GLU A 683 -15.18 10.64 14.14
N MET A 684 -13.85 10.68 14.21
CA MET A 684 -13.05 11.57 13.39
C MET A 684 -12.91 10.99 11.97
N VAL A 685 -13.25 11.78 10.95
CA VAL A 685 -13.20 11.40 9.53
C VAL A 685 -12.28 12.33 8.75
N TRP A 686 -11.59 11.75 7.76
CA TRP A 686 -10.79 12.47 6.78
C TRP A 686 -11.66 12.81 5.57
N ASP A 687 -12.02 14.09 5.43
CA ASP A 687 -13.08 14.50 4.50
C ASP A 687 -12.70 14.41 3.01
N LEU A 688 -11.42 14.22 2.71
CA LEU A 688 -10.92 13.99 1.35
C LEU A 688 -11.14 12.57 0.84
N THR A 689 -11.64 11.65 1.67
CA THR A 689 -11.98 10.28 1.25
C THR A 689 -13.42 9.95 1.58
N GLU A 690 -14.10 9.28 0.65
CA GLU A 690 -15.49 8.83 0.86
C GLU A 690 -15.60 7.82 2.01
N SER A 691 -14.55 7.04 2.26
CA SER A 691 -14.50 6.09 3.38
C SER A 691 -14.29 6.75 4.75
N GLY A 692 -13.85 8.01 4.78
CA GLY A 692 -13.49 8.73 6.01
C GLY A 692 -12.13 8.31 6.57
N VAL A 693 -11.48 7.33 5.93
CA VAL A 693 -10.17 6.82 6.35
C VAL A 693 -9.07 7.63 5.68
N PHE A 694 -8.13 8.11 6.49
CA PHE A 694 -6.95 8.81 6.00
C PHE A 694 -6.18 8.00 4.95
N SER A 695 -5.82 8.63 3.84
CA SER A 695 -4.93 8.03 2.84
C SER A 695 -3.76 8.95 2.49
N ILE A 696 -2.54 8.39 2.44
CA ILE A 696 -1.35 9.10 1.98
C ILE A 696 -1.53 9.64 0.55
N ALA A 697 -2.31 8.95 -0.28
CA ALA A 697 -2.61 9.40 -1.63
C ALA A 697 -3.38 10.74 -1.62
N SER A 698 -4.47 10.82 -0.86
CA SER A 698 -5.23 12.08 -0.71
C SER A 698 -4.39 13.20 -0.07
N ALA A 699 -3.61 12.89 0.98
CA ALA A 699 -2.72 13.85 1.61
C ALA A 699 -1.62 14.36 0.65
N TYR A 700 -1.08 13.50 -0.20
CA TYR A 700 -0.12 13.90 -1.24
C TYR A 700 -0.76 14.84 -2.28
N GLN A 701 -2.02 14.56 -2.66
CA GLN A 701 -2.76 15.45 -3.56
C GLN A 701 -3.04 16.82 -2.93
N LEU A 702 -3.24 16.87 -1.61
CA LEU A 702 -3.45 18.11 -0.85
C LEU A 702 -2.19 18.99 -0.78
N VAL A 703 -1.01 18.40 -0.50
CA VAL A 703 0.22 19.18 -0.26
C VAL A 703 1.01 19.50 -1.53
N ARG A 704 0.76 18.81 -2.64
CA ARG A 704 1.45 19.09 -3.90
C ARG A 704 0.88 20.37 -4.53
N GLN A 705 1.69 21.04 -5.33
CA GLN A 705 1.19 22.12 -6.18
C GLN A 705 0.42 21.52 -7.37
N PRO A 706 -0.88 21.83 -7.54
CA PRO A 706 -1.64 21.39 -8.70
C PRO A 706 -1.18 22.14 -9.96
N ALA A 707 -1.23 21.47 -11.11
CA ALA A 707 -1.05 22.08 -12.41
C ALA A 707 -2.21 21.71 -13.33
N ILE A 708 -2.33 22.43 -14.46
CA ILE A 708 -3.41 22.22 -15.43
C ILE A 708 -3.33 20.80 -15.98
N ARG A 709 -4.45 20.09 -15.90
CA ARG A 709 -4.60 18.77 -16.50
C ARG A 709 -4.90 18.90 -17.98
N SER A 710 -4.30 18.04 -18.78
CA SER A 710 -4.50 17.96 -20.21
C SER A 710 -4.68 16.51 -20.64
N ALA A 711 -5.77 16.24 -21.37
CA ALA A 711 -6.01 14.94 -21.99
C ALA A 711 -4.87 14.56 -22.94
N PHE A 712 -4.25 15.55 -23.60
CA PHE A 712 -3.08 15.34 -24.44
C PHE A 712 -1.87 14.87 -23.63
N SER A 713 -1.60 15.49 -22.48
CA SER A 713 -0.50 15.07 -21.59
C SER A 713 -0.73 13.67 -21.03
N ALA A 714 -1.95 13.35 -20.62
CA ALA A 714 -2.32 11.99 -20.20
C ALA A 714 -2.08 10.96 -21.32
N ALA A 715 -2.44 11.33 -22.55
CA ALA A 715 -2.30 10.49 -23.73
C ALA A 715 -0.83 10.15 -24.08
N ILE A 716 0.16 10.95 -23.65
CA ILE A 716 1.60 10.62 -23.82
C ILE A 716 1.96 9.31 -23.11
N TRP A 717 1.32 9.03 -21.97
CA TRP A 717 1.65 7.91 -21.07
C TRP A 717 0.64 6.77 -21.19
N HIS A 718 0.34 6.36 -22.43
CA HIS A 718 -0.60 5.27 -22.69
C HIS A 718 -0.03 3.91 -22.27
N THR A 719 -0.86 3.03 -21.71
CA THR A 719 -0.44 1.69 -21.21
C THR A 719 0.15 0.79 -22.28
N LEU A 720 -0.27 0.97 -23.54
CA LEU A 720 0.26 0.25 -24.70
C LEU A 720 1.64 0.74 -25.17
N LEU A 721 2.14 1.86 -24.64
CA LEU A 721 3.42 2.43 -25.07
C LEU A 721 4.56 2.02 -24.14
N PRO A 722 5.70 1.58 -24.69
CA PRO A 722 6.90 1.42 -23.89
C PRO A 722 7.30 2.75 -23.23
N SER A 723 7.69 2.71 -21.95
CA SER A 723 8.08 3.90 -21.16
C SER A 723 9.15 4.77 -21.84
N LYS A 724 10.02 4.18 -22.66
CA LYS A 724 11.03 4.91 -23.45
C LYS A 724 10.42 5.81 -24.53
N VAL A 725 9.32 5.36 -25.17
CA VAL A 725 8.60 6.12 -26.20
C VAL A 725 7.82 7.24 -25.52
N SER A 726 7.13 6.96 -24.42
CA SER A 726 6.40 7.99 -23.65
C SER A 726 7.34 9.09 -23.13
N PHE A 727 8.52 8.72 -22.63
CA PHE A 727 9.53 9.69 -22.18
C PHE A 727 10.13 10.50 -23.35
N PHE A 728 10.33 9.88 -24.51
CA PHE A 728 10.72 10.59 -25.73
C PHE A 728 9.65 11.61 -26.15
N MET A 729 8.37 11.21 -26.17
CA MET A 729 7.25 12.08 -26.49
C MET A 729 7.13 13.26 -25.53
N LEU A 730 7.36 13.04 -24.23
CA LEU A 730 7.42 14.11 -23.24
C LEU A 730 8.51 15.14 -23.59
N ARG A 731 9.70 14.69 -24.01
CA ARG A 731 10.80 15.59 -24.41
C ARG A 731 10.50 16.32 -25.72
N LEU A 732 9.86 15.64 -26.68
CA LEU A 732 9.46 16.23 -27.95
C LEU A 732 8.47 17.39 -27.71
N VAL A 733 7.40 17.13 -26.96
CA VAL A 733 6.37 18.14 -26.63
C VAL A 733 6.95 19.30 -25.81
N ALA A 734 7.94 19.03 -24.95
CA ALA A 734 8.64 20.07 -24.20
C ALA A 734 9.68 20.86 -25.02
N ALA A 735 9.89 20.51 -26.30
CA ALA A 735 10.96 21.01 -27.16
C ALA A 735 12.37 20.86 -26.54
N ARG A 736 12.66 19.67 -26.01
CA ARG A 736 13.91 19.32 -25.28
C ARG A 736 14.66 18.13 -25.89
N LEU A 737 14.61 18.00 -27.22
CA LEU A 737 15.45 17.08 -27.98
C LEU A 737 16.73 17.79 -28.45
N PRO A 738 17.85 17.06 -28.62
CA PRO A 738 19.16 17.64 -28.96
C PRO A 738 19.27 17.96 -30.45
N VAL A 739 18.41 18.85 -30.96
CA VAL A 739 18.57 19.47 -32.27
C VAL A 739 19.32 20.79 -32.11
N LEU A 740 20.00 21.24 -33.16
CA LEU A 740 20.88 22.41 -33.04
C LEU A 740 20.14 23.69 -32.62
N GLU A 741 18.91 23.88 -33.09
CA GLU A 741 18.04 24.97 -32.65
C GLU A 741 17.84 24.98 -31.12
N THR A 742 17.67 23.79 -30.52
CA THR A 742 17.52 23.64 -29.07
C THR A 742 18.86 23.78 -28.35
N LEU A 743 19.94 23.25 -28.93
CA LEU A 743 21.30 23.32 -28.39
C LEU A 743 21.87 24.75 -28.37
N ARG A 744 21.50 25.61 -29.32
CA ARG A 744 21.81 27.05 -29.29
C ARG A 744 21.32 27.72 -28.00
N ARG A 745 20.17 27.29 -27.47
CA ARG A 745 19.63 27.77 -26.17
C ARG A 745 20.48 27.34 -24.96
N PHE A 746 21.40 26.40 -25.16
CA PHE A 746 22.38 25.93 -24.18
C PHE A 746 23.80 26.40 -24.53
N ALA A 747 23.95 27.45 -25.33
CA ALA A 747 25.23 28.03 -25.77
C ALA A 747 26.13 27.07 -26.56
N VAL A 748 25.55 26.06 -27.22
CA VAL A 748 26.25 25.18 -28.16
C VAL A 748 26.00 25.70 -29.58
N HIS A 749 27.07 26.13 -30.25
CA HIS A 749 27.02 26.69 -31.61
C HIS A 749 27.48 25.68 -32.65
N GLY A 750 26.91 25.75 -33.86
CA GLY A 750 27.29 24.92 -35.00
C GLY A 750 26.40 25.18 -36.22
N PRO A 751 26.71 24.54 -37.38
CA PRO A 751 25.90 24.61 -38.58
C PRO A 751 24.65 23.71 -38.48
N SER A 752 23.46 24.26 -38.66
CA SER A 752 22.20 23.51 -38.60
C SER A 752 21.88 22.94 -39.97
N ARG A 753 22.12 21.64 -40.16
CA ARG A 753 21.92 20.95 -41.44
C ARG A 753 21.31 19.56 -41.21
N CYS A 754 20.18 19.30 -41.85
CA CYS A 754 19.56 17.98 -41.84
C CYS A 754 20.29 17.02 -42.78
N SER A 755 20.77 15.88 -42.25
CA SER A 755 21.44 14.83 -43.03
C SER A 755 20.48 13.80 -43.65
N CYS A 756 19.17 13.98 -43.46
CA CYS A 756 18.12 13.07 -43.92
C CYS A 756 17.40 13.54 -45.19
N CYS A 757 17.68 14.76 -45.65
CA CYS A 757 17.12 15.36 -46.86
C CYS A 757 18.12 15.33 -48.01
N GLU A 758 17.61 15.27 -49.24
CA GLU A 758 18.44 15.29 -50.45
C GLU A 758 19.08 16.68 -50.65
N ALA A 759 18.31 17.74 -50.38
CA ALA A 759 18.81 19.10 -50.23
C ALA A 759 18.95 19.44 -48.72
N PRO A 760 20.14 19.80 -48.21
CA PRO A 760 20.32 20.09 -46.78
C PRO A 760 19.55 21.33 -46.33
N ALA A 761 18.49 21.14 -45.55
CA ALA A 761 17.72 22.21 -44.91
C ALA A 761 18.11 22.40 -43.42
N GLU A 762 17.61 23.47 -42.78
CA GLU A 762 17.84 23.70 -41.34
C GLU A 762 17.22 22.58 -40.48
N GLU A 763 17.98 22.05 -39.53
CA GLU A 763 17.54 20.97 -38.65
C GLU A 763 16.71 21.52 -37.47
N THR A 764 15.40 21.63 -37.67
CA THR A 764 14.40 21.97 -36.63
C THR A 764 13.55 20.75 -36.26
N LEU A 765 12.83 20.81 -35.12
CA LEU A 765 11.90 19.72 -34.75
C LEU A 765 10.82 19.53 -35.81
N ASP A 766 10.25 20.63 -36.32
CA ASP A 766 9.23 20.58 -37.37
C ASP A 766 9.79 19.97 -38.66
N HIS A 767 11.04 20.27 -39.01
CA HIS A 767 11.70 19.64 -40.16
C HIS A 767 11.91 18.14 -39.97
N ILE A 768 12.42 17.71 -38.81
CA ILE A 768 12.69 16.28 -38.50
C ILE A 768 11.42 15.44 -38.42
N PHE A 769 10.29 16.01 -37.98
CA PHE A 769 9.08 15.22 -37.70
C PHE A 769 7.93 15.47 -38.67
N CYS A 770 7.90 16.60 -39.39
CA CYS A 770 6.77 16.98 -40.25
C CYS A 770 7.22 17.34 -41.68
N ASN A 771 8.11 18.31 -41.82
CA ASN A 771 8.32 19.03 -43.08
C ASN A 771 9.45 18.47 -43.96
N GLY A 772 10.33 17.64 -43.42
CA GLY A 772 11.45 17.03 -44.16
C GLY A 772 11.01 15.92 -45.12
N ASP A 773 11.87 15.60 -46.08
CA ASP A 773 11.59 14.62 -47.15
C ASP A 773 11.34 13.21 -46.59
N LEU A 774 12.11 12.80 -45.58
CA LEU A 774 11.95 11.49 -44.94
C LEU A 774 10.62 11.39 -44.15
N PRO A 775 10.28 12.32 -43.24
CA PRO A 775 8.96 12.37 -42.59
C PRO A 775 7.79 12.39 -43.58
N LYS A 776 7.82 13.25 -44.61
CA LYS A 776 6.77 13.31 -45.63
C LYS A 776 6.56 11.95 -46.29
N ARG A 777 7.64 11.26 -46.70
CA ARG A 777 7.56 9.90 -47.26
C ARG A 777 6.97 8.89 -46.27
N VAL A 778 7.34 8.95 -44.99
CA VAL A 778 6.81 8.05 -43.95
C VAL A 778 5.33 8.34 -43.69
N TRP A 779 4.92 9.60 -43.53
CA TRP A 779 3.51 9.95 -43.31
C TRP A 779 2.64 9.58 -44.50
N ASN A 780 3.11 9.84 -45.73
CA ASN A 780 2.41 9.44 -46.95
C ASN A 780 2.18 7.92 -46.99
N SER A 781 3.13 7.09 -46.53
CA SER A 781 2.93 5.64 -46.47
C SER A 781 1.79 5.20 -45.54
N PHE A 782 1.46 5.99 -44.51
CA PHE A 782 0.37 5.70 -43.58
C PHE A 782 -0.98 6.32 -44.00
N THR A 783 -0.98 7.31 -44.90
CA THR A 783 -2.20 8.00 -45.38
C THR A 783 -2.75 7.44 -46.69
N SER A 784 -1.97 6.66 -47.43
CA SER A 784 -2.28 6.26 -48.82
C SER A 784 -3.35 5.16 -49.00
N GLY A 785 -4.07 4.73 -47.96
CA GLY A 785 -4.97 3.55 -48.06
C GLY A 785 -6.36 3.64 -47.40
N VAL A 786 -6.67 4.65 -46.58
CA VAL A 786 -7.97 4.69 -45.86
C VAL A 786 -8.42 6.14 -45.69
N GLY A 787 -9.59 6.49 -46.23
CA GLY A 787 -10.18 7.83 -46.24
C GLY A 787 -10.17 8.58 -44.89
N GLY A 788 -9.06 9.28 -44.61
CA GLY A 788 -8.95 10.35 -43.63
C GLY A 788 -9.01 9.99 -42.14
N ARG A 789 -8.91 8.73 -41.72
CA ARG A 789 -8.95 8.35 -40.28
C ARG A 789 -7.64 7.72 -39.82
N SER A 790 -6.68 8.55 -39.39
CA SER A 790 -5.46 8.06 -38.74
C SER A 790 -5.74 7.68 -37.27
N CYS A 791 -5.26 6.52 -36.84
CA CYS A 791 -5.33 6.10 -35.44
C CYS A 791 -4.22 6.79 -34.63
N VAL A 792 -4.57 7.37 -33.48
CA VAL A 792 -3.68 8.15 -32.60
C VAL A 792 -2.47 7.32 -32.07
N SER A 793 -2.49 5.99 -32.20
CA SER A 793 -1.41 5.10 -31.79
C SER A 793 -0.23 5.00 -32.77
N THR A 794 -0.43 5.28 -34.06
CA THR A 794 0.59 5.18 -35.13
C THR A 794 1.59 6.32 -35.09
N VAL A 795 1.11 7.51 -34.73
CA VAL A 795 1.89 8.75 -34.74
C VAL A 795 3.09 8.67 -33.80
N ARG A 796 2.92 8.09 -32.60
CA ARG A 796 3.98 8.09 -31.56
C ARG A 796 5.13 7.15 -31.88
N HIS A 797 4.83 5.98 -32.43
CA HIS A 797 5.85 5.02 -32.87
C HIS A 797 6.57 5.56 -34.11
N ALA A 798 5.84 6.12 -35.07
CA ALA A 798 6.43 6.75 -36.25
C ALA A 798 7.39 7.88 -35.87
N LEU A 799 7.00 8.78 -34.95
CA LEU A 799 7.88 9.84 -34.43
C LEU A 799 9.15 9.26 -33.76
N ALA A 800 9.02 8.21 -32.96
CA ALA A 800 10.16 7.58 -32.31
C ALA A 800 11.13 6.93 -33.31
N HIS A 801 10.63 6.28 -34.37
CA HIS A 801 11.46 5.68 -35.41
C HIS A 801 12.05 6.71 -36.37
N LEU A 802 11.36 7.82 -36.65
CA LEU A 802 11.93 8.97 -37.37
C LEU A 802 13.13 9.55 -36.62
N TRP A 803 13.00 9.75 -35.30
CA TRP A 803 14.09 10.18 -34.45
C TRP A 803 15.29 9.22 -34.50
N ARG A 804 15.02 7.90 -34.41
CA ARG A 804 16.07 6.87 -34.50
C ARG A 804 16.75 6.84 -35.86
N ALA A 805 16.00 7.01 -36.95
CA ALA A 805 16.55 7.05 -38.30
C ALA A 805 17.48 8.25 -38.49
N ARG A 806 17.09 9.42 -37.96
CA ARG A 806 17.97 10.59 -37.89
C ARG A 806 19.24 10.31 -37.11
N ASP A 807 19.13 9.77 -35.90
CA ASP A 807 20.31 9.52 -35.05
C ASP A 807 21.29 8.53 -35.72
N LEU A 808 20.79 7.47 -36.36
CA LEU A 808 21.63 6.53 -37.11
C LEU A 808 22.33 7.19 -38.31
N ARG A 809 21.64 8.09 -39.00
CA ARG A 809 22.23 8.81 -40.13
C ARG A 809 23.30 9.79 -39.68
N VAL A 810 23.06 10.53 -38.60
CA VAL A 810 23.96 11.57 -38.08
C VAL A 810 25.19 10.98 -37.39
N PHE A 811 25.02 9.94 -36.56
CA PHE A 811 26.11 9.41 -35.73
C PHE A 811 26.78 8.16 -36.32
N GLU A 812 26.07 7.36 -37.13
CA GLU A 812 26.60 6.13 -37.71
C GLU A 812 26.69 6.17 -39.25
N GLY A 813 26.27 7.26 -39.91
CA GLY A 813 26.22 7.38 -41.37
C GLY A 813 25.15 6.50 -42.06
N LYS A 814 24.42 5.68 -41.30
CA LYS A 814 23.48 4.68 -41.82
C LYS A 814 22.13 5.32 -42.13
N GLY A 815 21.74 5.33 -43.41
CA GLY A 815 20.40 5.70 -43.83
C GLY A 815 19.40 4.57 -43.58
N ILE A 816 18.19 4.91 -43.14
CA ILE A 816 17.05 3.97 -43.08
C ILE A 816 16.02 4.44 -44.11
N SER A 817 15.55 3.53 -44.96
CA SER A 817 14.48 3.82 -45.93
C SER A 817 13.13 4.06 -45.22
N SER A 818 12.29 4.90 -45.81
CA SER A 818 10.92 5.14 -45.32
C SER A 818 10.09 3.85 -45.21
N HIS A 819 10.30 2.91 -46.15
CA HIS A 819 9.66 1.60 -46.16
C HIS A 819 10.04 0.76 -44.93
N LEU A 820 11.30 0.74 -44.53
CA LEU A 820 11.75 0.00 -43.35
C LEU A 820 11.23 0.61 -42.04
N ILE A 821 11.10 1.95 -41.99
CA ILE A 821 10.45 2.64 -40.85
C ILE A 821 8.97 2.22 -40.76
N HIS A 822 8.25 2.21 -41.89
CA HIS A 822 6.86 1.78 -41.97
C HIS A 822 6.68 0.35 -41.45
N LEU A 823 7.49 -0.60 -41.94
CA LEU A 823 7.44 -2.01 -41.51
C LEU A 823 7.71 -2.17 -40.00
N ARG A 824 8.66 -1.43 -39.43
CA ARG A 824 8.97 -1.49 -37.99
C ARG A 824 7.83 -0.98 -37.12
N VAL A 825 7.21 0.13 -37.52
CA VAL A 825 6.05 0.70 -36.80
C VAL A 825 4.87 -0.27 -36.84
N VAL A 826 4.56 -0.84 -38.01
CA VAL A 826 3.48 -1.82 -38.16
C VAL A 826 3.76 -3.08 -37.35
N GLY A 827 5.00 -3.58 -37.37
CA GLY A 827 5.43 -4.74 -36.58
C GLY A 827 5.27 -4.54 -35.08
N GLU A 828 5.74 -3.43 -34.52
CA GLU A 828 5.60 -3.13 -33.09
C GLU A 828 4.13 -2.99 -32.67
N LEU A 829 3.31 -2.31 -33.47
CA LEU A 829 1.88 -2.15 -33.19
C LEU A 829 1.15 -3.49 -33.21
N ARG A 830 1.49 -4.38 -34.16
CA ARG A 830 0.95 -5.74 -34.21
C ARG A 830 1.33 -6.51 -32.96
N ASP A 831 2.61 -6.52 -32.58
CA ASP A 831 3.09 -7.29 -31.42
C ASP A 831 2.40 -6.83 -30.12
N ILE A 832 2.16 -5.51 -29.99
CA ILE A 832 1.38 -4.94 -28.89
C ILE A 832 -0.08 -5.44 -28.94
N LEU A 833 -0.76 -5.37 -30.09
CA LEU A 833 -2.15 -5.80 -30.21
C LEU A 833 -2.32 -7.30 -29.99
N SER A 834 -1.43 -8.14 -30.53
CA SER A 834 -1.45 -9.59 -30.33
C SER A 834 -1.24 -9.97 -28.86
N SER A 835 -0.56 -9.15 -28.06
CA SER A 835 -0.43 -9.36 -26.62
C SER A 835 -1.72 -9.09 -25.83
N HIS A 836 -2.62 -8.25 -26.36
CA HIS A 836 -3.90 -7.91 -25.73
C HIS A 836 -5.08 -8.67 -26.33
N PHE A 837 -4.96 -9.11 -27.57
CA PHE A 837 -5.95 -9.88 -28.29
C PHE A 837 -5.26 -11.14 -28.83
N PRO A 838 -5.19 -12.23 -28.03
CA PRO A 838 -4.52 -13.47 -28.42
C PRO A 838 -5.04 -14.07 -29.73
N CYS A 839 -6.28 -13.77 -30.11
CA CYS A 839 -6.88 -14.15 -31.39
C CYS A 839 -6.21 -13.51 -32.62
N LEU A 840 -5.40 -12.46 -32.43
CA LEU A 840 -4.61 -11.82 -33.47
C LEU A 840 -3.17 -12.35 -33.53
N ALA A 841 -2.80 -13.32 -32.68
CA ALA A 841 -1.48 -13.92 -32.72
C ALA A 841 -1.32 -14.79 -33.97
N GLY A 842 -0.25 -14.56 -34.74
CA GLY A 842 0.10 -15.36 -35.93
C GLY A 842 -0.49 -14.89 -37.27
N HIS A 843 -1.36 -13.88 -37.30
CA HIS A 843 -1.89 -13.32 -38.56
C HIS A 843 -0.96 -12.24 -39.14
N ARG A 844 -0.64 -12.32 -40.45
CA ARG A 844 0.10 -11.28 -41.19
C ARG A 844 -0.87 -10.19 -41.63
N LEU A 845 -1.12 -9.22 -40.76
CA LEU A 845 -1.99 -8.09 -41.07
C LEU A 845 -1.21 -6.96 -41.72
N SER A 846 -1.65 -6.50 -42.90
CA SER A 846 -1.23 -5.24 -43.51
C SER A 846 -1.67 -4.05 -42.65
N TRP A 847 -1.11 -2.86 -42.87
CA TRP A 847 -1.53 -1.65 -42.15
C TRP A 847 -3.04 -1.38 -42.29
N GLU A 848 -3.60 -1.62 -43.48
CA GLU A 848 -5.01 -1.45 -43.80
C GLU A 848 -5.90 -2.47 -43.07
N GLU A 849 -5.46 -3.74 -43.00
CA GLU A 849 -6.16 -4.79 -42.27
C GLU A 849 -6.13 -4.55 -40.76
N LEU A 850 -5.02 -4.02 -40.24
CA LEU A 850 -4.79 -3.76 -38.82
C LEU A 850 -5.65 -2.57 -38.35
N ILE A 851 -5.80 -1.51 -39.16
CA ILE A 851 -6.80 -0.45 -38.93
C ILE A 851 -8.23 -0.98 -39.11
N GLY A 852 -8.46 -1.79 -40.14
CA GLY A 852 -9.75 -2.42 -40.40
C GLY A 852 -10.24 -3.26 -39.22
N LEU A 853 -9.34 -4.01 -38.59
CA LEU A 853 -9.59 -4.76 -37.36
C LEU A 853 -9.76 -3.85 -36.16
N ALA A 854 -8.90 -2.85 -35.95
CA ALA A 854 -9.02 -1.92 -34.83
C ALA A 854 -10.33 -1.11 -34.88
N SER A 855 -10.80 -0.76 -36.07
CA SER A 855 -12.07 -0.05 -36.29
C SER A 855 -13.30 -0.96 -36.15
N ARG A 856 -13.17 -2.27 -36.47
CA ARG A 856 -14.18 -3.31 -36.18
C ARG A 856 -14.18 -3.75 -34.72
N CYS A 857 -13.05 -3.61 -34.03
CA CYS A 857 -12.92 -3.74 -32.57
C CYS A 857 -13.50 -2.50 -31.85
N ARG A 858 -14.66 -2.01 -32.27
CA ARG A 858 -15.56 -1.37 -31.31
C ARG A 858 -16.07 -2.51 -30.44
N ARG A 859 -16.07 -2.34 -29.11
CA ARG A 859 -16.75 -3.28 -28.19
C ARG A 859 -18.05 -3.71 -28.86
N ALA A 860 -18.19 -4.99 -29.18
CA ALA A 860 -19.41 -5.53 -29.74
C ALA A 860 -20.52 -5.15 -28.76
N SER A 861 -21.32 -4.16 -29.13
CA SER A 861 -22.39 -3.67 -28.28
C SER A 861 -23.48 -4.72 -28.40
N THR A 862 -23.55 -5.63 -27.44
CA THR A 862 -24.61 -6.63 -27.45
C THR A 862 -25.90 -5.88 -27.11
N VAL A 863 -26.89 -5.97 -27.99
CA VAL A 863 -28.19 -5.33 -27.76
C VAL A 863 -29.03 -6.28 -26.92
N ARG A 864 -29.48 -5.83 -25.76
CA ARG A 864 -30.38 -6.57 -24.88
C ARG A 864 -31.72 -5.83 -24.78
N TRP A 865 -32.81 -6.54 -25.02
CA TRP A 865 -34.15 -6.07 -24.73
C TRP A 865 -34.42 -6.22 -23.23
N VAL A 866 -34.74 -5.11 -22.56
CA VAL A 866 -35.07 -5.05 -21.14
C VAL A 866 -36.48 -4.51 -20.98
N LYS A 867 -37.27 -5.07 -20.07
CA LYS A 867 -38.64 -4.60 -19.78
C LYS A 867 -38.88 -4.60 -18.28
N TRP A 868 -39.75 -3.71 -17.82
CA TRP A 868 -40.24 -3.78 -16.44
C TRP A 868 -41.00 -5.09 -16.23
N ARG A 869 -40.88 -5.67 -15.04
CA ARG A 869 -41.54 -6.91 -14.65
C ARG A 869 -42.07 -6.78 -13.23
N THR A 870 -43.19 -7.43 -12.95
CA THR A 870 -43.71 -7.59 -11.59
C THR A 870 -42.72 -8.36 -10.70
N SER A 871 -42.93 -8.33 -9.38
CA SER A 871 -42.06 -9.08 -8.47
C SER A 871 -42.28 -10.58 -8.66
N PRO A 872 -41.22 -11.39 -8.86
CA PRO A 872 -41.36 -12.84 -9.02
C PRO A 872 -41.85 -13.55 -7.74
N ILE A 873 -41.92 -12.84 -6.62
CA ILE A 873 -42.26 -13.37 -5.28
C ILE A 873 -43.65 -12.88 -4.83
N LEU A 874 -44.46 -12.31 -5.75
CA LEU A 874 -45.81 -11.79 -5.45
C LEU A 874 -45.83 -10.80 -4.26
N LEU A 875 -44.88 -9.86 -4.23
CA LEU A 875 -44.84 -8.77 -3.25
C LEU A 875 -45.01 -7.40 -3.93
N PRO A 876 -45.55 -6.39 -3.22
CA PRO A 876 -45.52 -5.02 -3.69
C PRO A 876 -44.09 -4.57 -3.97
N LYS A 877 -43.90 -3.91 -5.12
CA LYS A 877 -42.60 -3.50 -5.63
C LYS A 877 -42.48 -1.99 -5.65
N LEU A 878 -41.46 -1.47 -4.97
CA LEU A 878 -41.11 -0.06 -4.91
C LEU A 878 -39.90 0.20 -5.82
N ASN A 879 -40.09 0.94 -6.90
CA ASN A 879 -39.01 1.45 -7.74
C ASN A 879 -38.62 2.85 -7.24
N VAL A 880 -37.32 3.11 -7.01
CA VAL A 880 -36.80 4.40 -6.53
C VAL A 880 -35.60 4.86 -7.37
N ASP A 881 -35.41 6.18 -7.45
CA ASP A 881 -34.27 6.83 -8.11
C ASP A 881 -34.00 8.21 -7.47
N GLY A 882 -32.77 8.70 -7.59
CA GLY A 882 -32.35 10.03 -7.17
C GLY A 882 -31.48 10.75 -8.20
N CYS A 883 -31.82 12.00 -8.51
CA CYS A 883 -31.07 12.84 -9.43
C CYS A 883 -30.36 13.99 -8.71
N SER A 884 -29.36 14.58 -9.37
CA SER A 884 -28.59 15.76 -8.92
C SER A 884 -28.10 16.59 -10.11
N ARG A 885 -28.33 17.91 -10.08
CA ARG A 885 -27.92 18.90 -11.11
C ARG A 885 -26.52 19.45 -10.82
N GLY A 886 -25.52 18.60 -11.02
CA GLY A 886 -24.16 18.79 -10.48
C GLY A 886 -23.85 17.68 -9.48
N ASN A 887 -22.60 17.52 -9.06
CA ASN A 887 -22.27 16.49 -8.07
C ASN A 887 -21.18 17.00 -7.11
N PRO A 888 -21.55 17.74 -6.05
CA PRO A 888 -22.92 17.99 -5.55
C PRO A 888 -23.69 19.08 -6.34
N GLY A 889 -25.02 19.07 -6.24
CA GLY A 889 -25.91 20.10 -6.82
C GLY A 889 -27.37 19.86 -6.46
N THR A 890 -28.28 20.72 -6.95
CA THR A 890 -29.71 20.65 -6.63
C THR A 890 -30.30 19.30 -7.03
N SER A 891 -30.88 18.61 -6.05
CA SER A 891 -31.19 17.18 -6.12
C SER A 891 -32.63 16.88 -5.74
N GLY A 892 -33.17 15.80 -6.30
CA GLY A 892 -34.50 15.29 -5.99
C GLY A 892 -34.54 13.77 -6.06
N GLY A 893 -35.47 13.18 -5.33
CA GLY A 893 -35.74 11.75 -5.29
C GLY A 893 -37.13 11.44 -5.83
N GLY A 894 -37.32 10.25 -6.37
CA GLY A 894 -38.60 9.82 -6.92
C GLY A 894 -38.82 8.34 -6.72
N GLY A 895 -40.08 7.94 -6.67
CA GLY A 895 -40.40 6.53 -6.62
C GLY A 895 -41.87 6.22 -6.85
N ILE A 896 -42.12 4.96 -7.18
CA ILE A 896 -43.45 4.43 -7.47
C ILE A 896 -43.59 3.05 -6.81
N LEU A 897 -44.68 2.86 -6.08
CA LEU A 897 -45.08 1.57 -5.54
C LEU A 897 -46.16 0.96 -6.43
N ARG A 898 -45.95 -0.32 -6.78
CA ARG A 898 -46.91 -1.15 -7.51
C ARG A 898 -47.23 -2.40 -6.71
N ASP A 899 -48.46 -2.88 -6.83
CA ASP A 899 -48.91 -4.10 -6.15
C ASP A 899 -48.38 -5.37 -6.84
N THR A 900 -48.87 -6.54 -6.39
CA THR A 900 -48.46 -7.85 -6.91
C THR A 900 -48.90 -8.09 -8.36
N ALA A 901 -49.97 -7.44 -8.80
CA ALA A 901 -50.44 -7.44 -10.18
C ALA A 901 -49.71 -6.41 -11.07
N GLY A 902 -48.87 -5.56 -10.47
CA GLY A 902 -48.20 -4.46 -11.16
C GLY A 902 -49.04 -3.20 -11.30
N CYS A 903 -50.20 -3.13 -10.64
CA CYS A 903 -51.06 -1.96 -10.63
C CYS A 903 -50.48 -0.85 -9.75
N PHE A 904 -50.74 0.40 -10.12
CA PHE A 904 -50.30 1.58 -9.39
C PHE A 904 -50.93 1.62 -7.98
N VAL A 905 -50.12 1.84 -6.95
CA VAL A 905 -50.59 2.05 -5.56
C VAL A 905 -50.42 3.52 -5.17
N PHE A 906 -49.18 4.01 -5.18
CA PHE A 906 -48.85 5.43 -5.01
C PHE A 906 -47.51 5.74 -5.66
N ALA A 907 -47.21 7.03 -5.82
CA ALA A 907 -45.88 7.50 -6.19
C ALA A 907 -45.49 8.73 -5.39
N PHE A 908 -44.23 9.12 -5.43
CA PHE A 908 -43.74 10.32 -4.77
C PHE A 908 -42.63 10.99 -5.57
N SER A 909 -42.45 12.28 -5.31
CA SER A 909 -41.27 13.06 -5.64
C SER A 909 -40.86 13.84 -4.39
N CYS A 910 -39.59 13.81 -4.01
CA CYS A 910 -39.07 14.51 -2.84
C CYS A 910 -37.89 15.42 -3.21
N PHE A 911 -37.75 16.53 -2.53
CA PHE A 911 -36.64 17.46 -2.70
C PHE A 911 -35.53 17.15 -1.69
N SER A 912 -34.29 17.04 -2.19
CA SER A 912 -33.15 16.61 -1.37
C SER A 912 -32.14 17.72 -1.10
N GLY A 913 -32.38 18.95 -1.57
CA GLY A 913 -31.43 20.06 -1.47
C GLY A 913 -30.21 19.87 -2.38
N ASP A 914 -29.09 20.52 -2.05
CA ASP A 914 -27.84 20.40 -2.80
C ASP A 914 -26.98 19.24 -2.27
N VAL A 915 -27.19 18.04 -2.81
CA VAL A 915 -26.48 16.82 -2.40
C VAL A 915 -25.80 16.12 -3.59
N THR A 916 -25.12 15.00 -3.35
CA THR A 916 -24.56 14.16 -4.43
C THR A 916 -25.61 13.22 -5.00
N SER A 917 -25.40 12.72 -6.22
CA SER A 917 -26.33 11.76 -6.84
C SER A 917 -26.58 10.53 -5.96
N LEU A 918 -25.52 9.92 -5.40
CA LEU A 918 -25.67 8.76 -4.50
C LEU A 918 -26.41 9.10 -3.19
N HIS A 919 -26.24 10.33 -2.68
CA HIS A 919 -26.97 10.81 -1.50
C HIS A 919 -28.47 10.96 -1.81
N SER A 920 -28.78 11.56 -2.96
CA SER A 920 -30.16 11.70 -3.44
C SER A 920 -30.85 10.34 -3.59
N GLU A 921 -30.15 9.36 -4.16
CA GLU A 921 -30.61 7.96 -4.31
C GLU A 921 -30.95 7.32 -2.96
N LEU A 922 -30.05 7.46 -1.96
CA LEU A 922 -30.28 6.95 -0.62
C LEU A 922 -31.49 7.62 0.05
N ARG A 923 -31.65 8.94 -0.10
CA ARG A 923 -32.78 9.69 0.45
C ARG A 923 -34.10 9.28 -0.21
N ALA A 924 -34.12 9.10 -1.53
CA ALA A 924 -35.28 8.62 -2.26
C ALA A 924 -35.72 7.23 -1.75
N MET A 925 -34.78 6.31 -1.58
CA MET A 925 -35.04 4.99 -1.03
C MET A 925 -35.58 5.05 0.40
N LEU A 926 -34.93 5.83 1.27
CA LEU A 926 -35.36 6.02 2.66
C LEU A 926 -36.77 6.61 2.75
N TYR A 927 -37.07 7.63 1.94
CA TYR A 927 -38.37 8.29 1.90
C TYR A 927 -39.48 7.32 1.43
N GLY A 928 -39.24 6.59 0.34
CA GLY A 928 -40.19 5.60 -0.17
C GLY A 928 -40.44 4.46 0.81
N VAL A 929 -39.40 3.94 1.46
CA VAL A 929 -39.53 2.90 2.49
C VAL A 929 -40.32 3.41 3.69
N LYS A 930 -40.04 4.63 4.19
CA LYS A 930 -40.80 5.25 5.28
C LYS A 930 -42.29 5.37 4.94
N LEU A 931 -42.63 5.79 3.72
CA LEU A 931 -44.02 5.86 3.26
C LEU A 931 -44.72 4.50 3.23
N CYS A 932 -44.05 3.45 2.73
CA CYS A 932 -44.60 2.10 2.72
C CYS A 932 -44.88 1.59 4.16
N VAL A 933 -43.93 1.78 5.07
CA VAL A 933 -44.07 1.37 6.48
C VAL A 933 -45.20 2.14 7.16
N GLN A 934 -45.28 3.47 6.98
CA GLN A 934 -46.36 4.30 7.53
C GLN A 934 -47.75 3.88 7.04
N ARG A 935 -47.84 3.35 5.82
CA ARG A 935 -49.10 2.85 5.23
C ARG A 935 -49.39 1.38 5.53
N GLY A 936 -48.54 0.71 6.32
CA GLY A 936 -48.68 -0.72 6.63
C GLY A 936 -48.43 -1.64 5.43
N ILE A 937 -47.82 -1.15 4.35
CA ILE A 937 -47.53 -1.94 3.15
C ILE A 937 -46.14 -2.57 3.34
N ILE A 938 -46.12 -3.71 4.03
CA ILE A 938 -44.92 -4.49 4.35
C ILE A 938 -45.27 -6.00 4.31
N PRO A 939 -44.34 -6.89 3.90
CA PRO A 939 -43.00 -6.61 3.40
C PRO A 939 -42.98 -6.12 1.95
N ILE A 940 -41.92 -5.39 1.56
CA ILE A 940 -41.77 -4.83 0.21
C ILE A 940 -40.49 -5.29 -0.49
N HIS A 941 -40.55 -5.33 -1.83
CA HIS A 941 -39.39 -5.50 -2.70
C HIS A 941 -38.98 -4.13 -3.27
N VAL A 942 -37.74 -3.69 -3.00
CA VAL A 942 -37.23 -2.41 -3.50
C VAL A 942 -36.28 -2.60 -4.69
N GLU A 943 -36.47 -1.81 -5.74
CA GLU A 943 -35.61 -1.74 -6.93
C GLU A 943 -35.04 -0.34 -7.11
N SER A 944 -33.74 -0.26 -7.40
CA SER A 944 -33.02 0.97 -7.75
C SER A 944 -32.01 0.66 -8.87
N ASP A 945 -31.73 1.62 -9.74
CA ASP A 945 -30.69 1.53 -10.76
C ASP A 945 -29.30 1.94 -10.27
N SER A 946 -29.19 2.42 -9.03
CA SER A 946 -27.92 2.60 -8.35
C SER A 946 -27.36 1.27 -7.83
N LEU A 947 -26.51 0.63 -8.64
CA LEU A 947 -25.82 -0.59 -8.24
C LEU A 947 -24.97 -0.38 -6.97
N LEU A 948 -24.42 0.83 -6.79
CA LEU A 948 -23.66 1.18 -5.59
C LEU A 948 -24.54 1.12 -4.34
N LEU A 949 -25.71 1.76 -4.36
CA LEU A 949 -26.65 1.76 -3.23
C LEU A 949 -27.15 0.34 -2.91
N VAL A 950 -27.53 -0.44 -3.93
CA VAL A 950 -27.98 -1.82 -3.75
C VAL A 950 -26.90 -2.68 -3.07
N ARG A 951 -25.64 -2.57 -3.53
CA ARG A 951 -24.51 -3.30 -2.92
C ARG A 951 -24.20 -2.84 -1.50
N MET A 952 -24.40 -1.56 -1.18
CA MET A 952 -24.30 -1.06 0.19
C MET A 952 -25.37 -1.69 1.10
N VAL A 953 -26.64 -1.66 0.70
CA VAL A 953 -27.76 -2.21 1.50
C VAL A 953 -27.60 -3.72 1.74
N ARG A 954 -27.04 -4.45 0.77
CA ARG A 954 -26.71 -5.89 0.89
C ARG A 954 -25.50 -6.17 1.78
N GLY A 955 -24.74 -5.15 2.18
CA GLY A 955 -23.50 -5.31 2.96
C GLY A 955 -22.28 -5.72 2.14
N GLU A 956 -22.35 -5.65 0.80
CA GLU A 956 -21.23 -5.98 -0.10
C GLU A 956 -20.23 -4.82 -0.26
N LEU A 957 -20.68 -3.58 -0.02
CA LEU A 957 -19.88 -2.37 -0.18
C LEU A 957 -19.95 -1.51 1.10
N ARG A 958 -18.84 -0.88 1.48
CA ARG A 958 -18.82 0.06 2.61
C ARG A 958 -19.54 1.35 2.24
N VAL A 959 -20.32 1.86 3.20
CA VAL A 959 -21.07 3.11 3.06
C VAL A 959 -20.15 4.32 3.26
N PRO A 960 -20.21 5.34 2.38
CA PRO A 960 -19.49 6.58 2.59
C PRO A 960 -19.85 7.23 3.93
N TRP A 961 -18.87 7.82 4.63
CA TRP A 961 -19.09 8.32 6.00
C TRP A 961 -20.19 9.38 6.08
N PHE A 962 -20.30 10.23 5.06
CA PHE A 962 -21.29 11.32 4.99
C PHE A 962 -22.73 10.82 4.74
N LEU A 963 -22.90 9.54 4.32
CA LEU A 963 -24.20 8.90 4.13
C LEU A 963 -24.60 7.98 5.29
N ARG A 964 -23.68 7.74 6.23
CA ARG A 964 -23.81 6.64 7.20
C ARG A 964 -25.07 6.78 8.06
N ARG A 965 -25.44 8.00 8.45
CA ARG A 965 -26.62 8.25 9.27
C ARG A 965 -27.92 7.88 8.55
N GLU A 966 -28.15 8.44 7.36
CA GLU A 966 -29.37 8.14 6.58
C GLU A 966 -29.42 6.67 6.17
N PHE A 967 -28.25 6.07 5.95
CA PHE A 967 -28.15 4.64 5.71
C PHE A 967 -28.52 3.81 6.96
N GLU A 968 -28.08 4.20 8.15
CA GLU A 968 -28.48 3.54 9.40
C GLU A 968 -29.99 3.66 9.65
N GLU A 969 -30.59 4.81 9.34
CA GLU A 969 -32.06 4.97 9.35
C GLU A 969 -32.75 4.01 8.38
N LEU A 970 -32.23 3.87 7.15
CA LEU A 970 -32.78 2.90 6.18
C LEU A 970 -32.66 1.47 6.70
N ILE A 971 -31.50 1.11 7.27
CA ILE A 971 -31.25 -0.22 7.80
C ILE A 971 -32.11 -0.54 9.03
N ALA A 972 -32.58 0.47 9.79
CA ALA A 972 -33.56 0.25 10.86
C ALA A 972 -34.84 -0.43 10.33
N PHE A 973 -35.23 -0.14 9.08
CA PHE A 973 -36.38 -0.77 8.41
C PHE A 973 -36.04 -2.07 7.67
N ARG A 974 -34.82 -2.60 7.80
CA ARG A 974 -34.36 -3.79 7.04
C ARG A 974 -35.26 -5.01 7.20
N HIS A 975 -35.87 -5.20 8.36
CA HIS A 975 -36.78 -6.31 8.65
C HIS A 975 -38.12 -6.23 7.88
N HIS A 976 -38.47 -5.05 7.35
CA HIS A 976 -39.62 -4.86 6.46
C HIS A 976 -39.28 -5.05 4.97
N LEU A 977 -37.99 -5.12 4.63
CA LEU A 977 -37.52 -5.27 3.26
C LEU A 977 -37.30 -6.76 2.95
N HIS A 978 -38.08 -7.31 2.03
CA HIS A 978 -37.87 -8.68 1.58
C HIS A 978 -36.60 -8.80 0.75
N ALA A 979 -36.42 -7.88 -0.22
CA ALA A 979 -35.25 -7.82 -1.07
C ALA A 979 -35.00 -6.39 -1.55
N VAL A 980 -33.72 -6.07 -1.78
CA VAL A 980 -33.28 -4.87 -2.49
C VAL A 980 -32.46 -5.31 -3.69
N THR A 981 -32.90 -4.96 -4.91
CA THR A 981 -32.30 -5.44 -6.16
C THR A 981 -31.99 -4.31 -7.12
N HIS A 982 -30.99 -4.53 -7.96
CA HIS A 982 -30.64 -3.59 -9.01
C HIS A 982 -31.53 -3.79 -10.25
N CYS A 983 -32.09 -2.70 -10.79
CA CYS A 983 -32.74 -2.68 -12.10
C CYS A 983 -31.93 -1.83 -13.09
N PHE A 984 -32.16 -2.01 -14.39
CA PHE A 984 -31.52 -1.14 -15.39
C PHE A 984 -32.22 0.23 -15.44
N ARG A 985 -31.46 1.31 -15.61
CA ARG A 985 -32.00 2.69 -15.70
C ARG A 985 -33.11 2.83 -16.74
N GLU A 986 -33.00 2.14 -17.87
CA GLU A 986 -34.03 2.14 -18.91
C GLU A 986 -35.39 1.63 -18.42
N VAL A 987 -35.38 0.75 -17.42
CA VAL A 987 -36.56 0.14 -16.79
C VAL A 987 -37.03 0.93 -15.55
N ASN A 988 -36.23 1.90 -15.08
CA ASN A 988 -36.52 2.74 -13.91
C ASN A 988 -37.01 4.15 -14.26
N ARG A 989 -37.42 4.40 -15.51
CA ARG A 989 -37.76 5.75 -16.04
C ARG A 989 -38.80 6.51 -15.24
N VAL A 990 -39.80 5.81 -14.70
CA VAL A 990 -40.85 6.43 -13.89
C VAL A 990 -40.25 7.08 -12.65
N ALA A 991 -39.38 6.37 -11.92
CA ALA A 991 -38.68 6.89 -10.76
C ALA A 991 -37.69 8.01 -11.15
N ASP A 992 -36.94 7.85 -12.26
CA ASP A 992 -36.02 8.86 -12.80
C ASP A 992 -36.73 10.18 -13.10
N ARG A 993 -37.88 10.15 -13.78
CA ARG A 993 -38.65 11.38 -14.05
C ARG A 993 -39.22 11.99 -12.78
N LEU A 994 -39.73 11.19 -11.86
CA LEU A 994 -40.23 11.69 -10.57
C LEU A 994 -39.11 12.33 -9.73
N SER A 995 -37.89 11.81 -9.81
CA SER A 995 -36.74 12.39 -9.12
C SER A 995 -36.41 13.79 -9.65
N ASN A 996 -36.48 13.98 -10.98
CA ASN A 996 -36.32 15.29 -11.61
C ASN A 996 -37.45 16.26 -11.23
N VAL A 997 -38.70 15.79 -11.10
CA VAL A 997 -39.82 16.61 -10.60
C VAL A 997 -39.57 17.08 -9.16
N GLY A 998 -39.00 16.24 -8.31
CA GLY A 998 -38.58 16.62 -6.96
C GLY A 998 -37.53 17.73 -6.98
N ALA A 999 -36.51 17.60 -7.84
CA ALA A 999 -35.45 18.60 -7.99
C ALA A 999 -35.96 19.93 -8.56
N ASP A 1000 -36.91 19.89 -9.50
CA ASP A 1000 -37.50 21.08 -10.12
C ASP A 1000 -38.46 21.83 -9.21
N SER A 1001 -39.28 21.10 -8.44
CA SER A 1001 -40.32 21.71 -7.62
C SER A 1001 -39.81 22.28 -6.31
N GLY A 1002 -38.65 21.82 -5.82
CA GLY A 1002 -38.13 22.21 -4.51
C GLY A 1002 -39.00 21.77 -3.32
N SER A 1003 -39.94 20.84 -3.53
CA SER A 1003 -40.94 20.42 -2.54
C SER A 1003 -41.25 18.93 -2.61
N ASP A 1004 -41.64 18.34 -1.49
CA ASP A 1004 -42.09 16.95 -1.41
C ASP A 1004 -43.56 16.82 -1.85
N ARG A 1005 -43.88 15.80 -2.65
CA ARG A 1005 -45.23 15.48 -3.11
C ARG A 1005 -45.46 13.97 -3.14
N VAL A 1006 -46.65 13.56 -2.73
CA VAL A 1006 -47.12 12.17 -2.84
C VAL A 1006 -48.36 12.16 -3.74
N TYR A 1007 -48.39 11.20 -4.66
CA TYR A 1007 -49.42 11.03 -5.68
C TYR A 1007 -50.24 9.77 -5.34
N GLU A 1008 -51.48 9.98 -4.90
CA GLU A 1008 -52.38 8.88 -4.47
C GLU A 1008 -53.08 8.18 -5.62
N THR A 1009 -53.19 8.83 -6.78
CA THR A 1009 -53.86 8.27 -7.95
C THR A 1009 -53.03 8.50 -9.20
N LEU A 1010 -53.20 7.61 -10.18
CA LEU A 1010 -52.50 7.71 -11.47
C LEU A 1010 -52.80 9.04 -12.18
N ALA A 1011 -53.98 9.63 -11.98
CA ALA A 1011 -54.38 10.89 -12.62
C ALA A 1011 -53.59 12.11 -12.13
N LEU A 1012 -53.08 12.06 -10.89
CA LEU A 1012 -52.30 13.15 -10.29
C LEU A 1012 -50.83 13.17 -10.78
N LEU A 1013 -50.37 12.11 -11.42
CA LEU A 1013 -49.00 12.03 -11.94
C LEU A 1013 -48.78 13.00 -13.11
N PRO A 1014 -47.56 13.58 -13.24
CA PRO A 1014 -47.18 14.36 -14.41
C PRO A 1014 -47.40 13.57 -15.72
N LEU A 1015 -47.81 14.28 -16.78
CA LEU A 1015 -48.23 13.67 -18.06
C LEU A 1015 -47.24 12.62 -18.59
N LEU A 1016 -45.95 12.95 -18.61
CA LEU A 1016 -44.91 12.05 -19.11
C LEU A 1016 -44.69 10.83 -18.21
N VAL A 1017 -44.89 10.97 -16.91
CA VAL A 1017 -44.78 9.87 -15.93
C VAL A 1017 -45.95 8.90 -16.12
N ARG A 1018 -47.17 9.42 -16.36
CA ARG A 1018 -48.34 8.58 -16.69
C ARG A 1018 -48.11 7.73 -17.94
N GLY A 1019 -47.53 8.33 -18.98
CA GLY A 1019 -47.16 7.61 -20.21
C GLY A 1019 -46.15 6.48 -19.94
N ASP A 1020 -45.09 6.75 -19.17
CA ASP A 1020 -44.12 5.70 -18.81
C ASP A 1020 -44.76 4.58 -17.97
N CYS A 1021 -45.65 4.90 -17.03
CA CYS A 1021 -46.40 3.89 -16.27
C CYS A 1021 -47.27 3.00 -17.17
N GLN A 1022 -47.91 3.56 -18.19
CA GLN A 1022 -48.72 2.80 -19.15
C GLN A 1022 -47.84 1.90 -20.02
N MET A 1023 -46.68 2.38 -20.47
CA MET A 1023 -45.72 1.57 -21.22
C MET A 1023 -45.20 0.38 -20.40
N ASP A 1024 -44.90 0.59 -19.11
CA ASP A 1024 -44.53 -0.49 -18.18
C ASP A 1024 -45.67 -1.52 -18.05
N ALA A 1025 -46.92 -1.06 -17.92
CA ALA A 1025 -48.10 -1.92 -17.80
C ALA A 1025 -48.37 -2.74 -19.08
N TRP A 1026 -48.09 -2.19 -20.26
CA TRP A 1026 -48.15 -2.92 -21.54
C TRP A 1026 -46.96 -3.87 -21.76
N GLY A 1027 -45.95 -3.85 -20.87
CA GLY A 1027 -44.77 -4.71 -20.99
C GLY A 1027 -43.87 -4.34 -22.17
N MET A 1028 -43.89 -3.06 -22.60
CA MET A 1028 -43.10 -2.57 -23.73
C MET A 1028 -41.59 -2.76 -23.49
N PRO A 1029 -40.87 -3.48 -24.36
CA PRO A 1029 -39.44 -3.69 -24.20
C PRO A 1029 -38.64 -2.47 -24.66
N ILE A 1030 -37.53 -2.19 -23.96
CA ILE A 1030 -36.59 -1.09 -24.23
C ILE A 1030 -35.23 -1.68 -24.59
N VAL A 1031 -34.56 -1.04 -25.56
CA VAL A 1031 -33.26 -1.45 -26.09
C VAL A 1031 -32.13 -0.93 -25.19
N ARG A 1032 -31.27 -1.84 -24.69
CA ARG A 1032 -30.01 -1.51 -24.00
C ARG A 1032 -28.81 -1.95 -24.84
N ARG A 1033 -27.80 -1.08 -24.97
CA ARG A 1033 -26.49 -1.43 -25.53
C ARG A 1033 -25.57 -1.86 -24.38
N VAL A 1034 -25.05 -3.09 -24.44
CA VAL A 1034 -24.20 -3.73 -23.41
C VAL A 1034 -22.76 -3.83 -23.90
#